data_AF-A0A7W4ECF7-F1
#
_entry.id   AF-A0A7W4ECF7-F1
#
_cell.length_a   1.000
_cell.length_b   1.000
_cell.length_c   1.000
_cell.angle_alpha   90.00
_cell.angle_beta   90.00
_cell.angle_gamma   90.00
#
_symmetry.space_group_name_H-M   'P 1'
#
loop_
_entity.id
_entity.type
_entity.pdbx_description
1 polymer ?
#
loop_
_entity_poly.entity_id
_entity_poly.type
_entity_poly.pdbx_seq_one_letter_code
_entity_poly.pdbx_strand_id
1 'polypeptide(L)'
;MNVKKMFAATAGMLIVASSLPVSVLGAASYSDELQGAYNYAYSKGITTMSSIDNANMYGELTRGQLAKMISNWAEKELGTKADETKVCSFADAQTAEGDLAAYVKKACQMGLMGQGITSFRPNDKVTRGEFGTTLSRAIWGTKYDGATPYYANHLQALKDKGIMTKIENPSQMEIRGYVMLMLQRTTDVEKGAKCNDPVTVLACTMGATSCPAECKKTVTTGDNNQFSGVRAGDLSIALNSTNGTTSIPNDGVIKVAELNINASQDIQLQSLNVTRLGLSQNQGLKVWIEKDGRRITSSSSFFGDSKANLVFNGGYVVKKGEKLDLVISLDKNKVQAGSELSFKLSDVTSSAMNTTVSPDTTGIYRTTNYAVTSLSFLSMTNADRSYNISKDSSFSFGEFKLQNDSPASMEKNVLIKNITFKVEGADINNLKDFKLLRNGKELKTTYLVNGRDVTLTVNDQLDSGKSAVYKVVATPTNIENADGDGYTFVIRRAEDVIAEELGQNSVGYRVAIKGWNNVDLKKTTIKGGTITLTRDANFPSVVNADWGYSDVTIAKGTIKLNQSTKFEGGLVLTGKAGSNLNAVRRASLVIGGRTYQATEIATGGIKFDSEIYLEKGSHNIELNVSIASSAIANLHAFEIENIANSSFVKGAYLNSDETAFRPSHMVGTVRIAKVNVQAQKLGFKKTGPAENVKIVQGNTDEKVIFAGEITNAGDKTLEISQIALTGVDATAGIPANTKLADVSLHLADGSTSSTVAINKDGSATIDSITTTIQPGKSLKFELRAINNADIAATNKYRFDVMAKGTLEGNTVTTTVLKSAYVEVSSHATTTVVGNSSAKNSIVLPGHSTEVASFNYNVKNDTVDIDGLAIAGTNFAAGDVDDVVVRFGDNVPAVDSVVTSSTGVFVKFANLVTLPAKNYNVKVAMNFSESAVNANKKELTAVTVYNGTEAKGNGTISYGHYVAKAFPILAVKEKNTNTGNERLDLNVTKNTDEHKVVLDAINATANGSPVTFNKVSGTPGAFATVELSKDNAEVARSTTAKTAVQSVNFTVTDDNGHATAYTNVDASNIADFASLAL
;
A
#
# COMPACT_ATOMS: atom_id res chain seq x y z
N MET A 1 28.44 -31.80 16.99
CA MET A 1 28.74 -31.95 18.43
C MET A 1 27.85 -30.99 19.22
N ASN A 2 26.98 -31.55 20.07
CA ASN A 2 26.17 -31.01 21.19
C ASN A 2 25.45 -29.64 21.03
N VAL A 3 24.10 -29.52 21.01
CA VAL A 3 23.01 -30.00 21.91
C VAL A 3 22.93 -29.27 23.27
N LYS A 4 21.83 -28.51 23.45
CA LYS A 4 21.08 -28.14 24.68
C LYS A 4 21.70 -27.19 25.74
N LYS A 5 21.02 -26.06 26.00
CA LYS A 5 20.23 -25.66 27.22
C LYS A 5 20.11 -24.12 27.28
N MET A 6 18.92 -23.49 27.27
CA MET A 6 17.84 -23.38 28.28
C MET A 6 18.17 -22.58 29.56
N PHE A 7 17.47 -21.44 29.68
CA PHE A 7 16.94 -20.71 30.86
C PHE A 7 17.84 -19.97 31.88
N ALA A 8 17.33 -18.75 32.17
CA ALA A 8 17.36 -17.95 33.41
C ALA A 8 18.51 -16.96 33.64
N ALA A 9 18.19 -15.65 33.61
CA ALA A 9 18.31 -14.75 34.76
C ALA A 9 17.59 -13.42 34.49
N THR A 10 16.97 -12.90 35.54
CA THR A 10 16.00 -11.79 35.65
C THR A 10 16.61 -10.40 35.86
N ALA A 11 15.78 -9.39 35.58
CA ALA A 11 15.64 -8.08 36.25
C ALA A 11 16.29 -6.81 35.67
N GLY A 12 15.41 -5.90 35.19
CA GLY A 12 15.32 -4.52 35.72
C GLY A 12 15.84 -3.36 34.84
N MET A 13 14.95 -2.62 34.17
CA MET A 13 14.64 -1.21 34.52
C MET A 13 13.65 -0.55 33.53
N LEU A 14 12.64 0.09 34.14
CA LEU A 14 11.84 1.26 33.76
C LEU A 14 11.71 1.64 32.27
N ILE A 15 10.46 1.65 31.79
CA ILE A 15 10.04 2.59 30.74
C ILE A 15 9.07 3.59 31.36
N VAL A 16 9.52 4.83 31.40
CA VAL A 16 8.77 6.03 31.79
C VAL A 16 7.65 6.26 30.78
N ALA A 17 6.43 6.44 31.28
CA ALA A 17 5.30 6.91 30.50
C ALA A 17 5.52 8.37 30.10
N SER A 18 5.68 8.63 28.80
CA SER A 18 5.54 9.97 28.22
C SER A 18 4.37 9.97 27.24
N SER A 19 3.34 10.72 27.61
CA SER A 19 2.21 11.12 26.78
C SER A 19 2.65 11.67 25.43
N LEU A 20 2.18 11.07 24.33
CA LEU A 20 2.18 11.67 23.00
C LEU A 20 0.75 11.72 22.46
N PRO A 21 0.38 12.78 21.71
CA PRO A 21 -0.95 12.96 21.17
C PRO A 21 -1.22 11.95 20.04
N VAL A 22 -2.44 11.43 20.04
CA VAL A 22 -2.95 10.46 19.07
C VAL A 22 -2.95 11.10 17.67
N SER A 23 -2.00 10.70 16.84
CA SER A 23 -2.03 10.95 15.40
C SER A 23 -2.37 9.64 14.69
N VAL A 24 -3.40 9.71 13.85
CA VAL A 24 -3.98 8.62 13.05
C VAL A 24 -2.93 8.06 12.09
N LEU A 25 -2.35 6.89 12.40
CA LEU A 25 -1.52 6.11 11.50
C LEU A 25 -1.66 4.60 11.78
N GLY A 26 -2.20 3.87 10.80
CA GLY A 26 -2.15 2.41 10.69
C GLY A 26 -3.25 1.64 11.43
N ALA A 27 -4.32 1.25 10.73
CA ALA A 27 -5.22 0.20 11.22
C ALA A 27 -4.39 -1.06 11.52
N ALA A 28 -4.35 -1.48 12.78
CA ALA A 28 -3.73 -2.74 13.14
C ALA A 28 -4.52 -3.86 12.45
N SER A 29 -3.89 -4.67 11.59
CA SER A 29 -4.58 -5.84 11.04
C SER A 29 -4.76 -6.86 12.17
N TYR A 30 -5.96 -6.93 12.75
CA TYR A 30 -6.33 -8.00 13.68
C TYR A 30 -6.52 -9.30 12.90
N SER A 31 -6.20 -10.44 13.51
CA SER A 31 -6.53 -11.74 12.92
C SER A 31 -8.04 -11.91 12.81
N ASP A 32 -8.52 -12.73 11.88
CA ASP A 32 -9.95 -13.07 11.76
C ASP A 32 -10.52 -13.61 13.08
N GLU A 33 -9.67 -14.29 13.87
CA GLU A 33 -10.02 -14.79 15.19
C GLU A 33 -10.24 -13.67 16.22
N LEU A 34 -9.39 -12.65 16.23
CA LEU A 34 -9.58 -11.48 17.09
C LEU A 34 -10.73 -10.58 16.60
N GLN A 35 -10.96 -10.52 15.27
CA GLN A 35 -12.11 -9.84 14.69
C GLN A 35 -13.42 -10.56 15.04
N GLY A 36 -13.45 -11.89 14.99
CA GLY A 36 -14.55 -12.73 15.43
C GLY A 36 -14.84 -12.56 16.93
N ALA A 37 -13.79 -12.57 17.76
CA ALA A 37 -13.89 -12.36 19.20
C ALA A 37 -14.44 -10.98 19.56
N TYR A 38 -14.01 -9.94 18.85
CA TYR A 38 -14.57 -8.59 19.00
C TYR A 38 -16.05 -8.54 18.60
N ASN A 39 -16.40 -9.07 17.42
CA ASN A 39 -17.79 -9.07 16.92
C ASN A 39 -18.71 -9.82 17.90
N TYR A 40 -18.25 -10.97 18.42
CA TYR A 40 -18.92 -11.73 19.47
C TYR A 40 -19.08 -10.88 20.74
N ALA A 41 -18.00 -10.33 21.26
CA ALA A 41 -18.02 -9.55 22.50
C ALA A 41 -18.92 -8.31 22.41
N TYR A 42 -18.93 -7.63 21.26
CA TYR A 42 -19.82 -6.50 21.00
C TYR A 42 -21.28 -6.94 20.92
N SER A 43 -21.59 -8.04 20.22
CA SER A 43 -22.95 -8.57 20.10
C SER A 43 -23.56 -9.01 21.45
N LYS A 44 -22.71 -9.36 22.42
CA LYS A 44 -23.10 -9.80 23.77
C LYS A 44 -22.98 -8.71 24.84
N GLY A 45 -22.58 -7.49 24.48
CA GLY A 45 -22.41 -6.38 25.44
C GLY A 45 -21.27 -6.60 26.44
N ILE A 46 -20.30 -7.47 26.11
CA ILE A 46 -19.07 -7.68 26.88
C ILE A 46 -18.13 -6.47 26.68
N THR A 47 -18.16 -5.88 25.47
CA THR A 47 -17.62 -4.55 25.18
C THR A 47 -18.71 -3.67 24.58
N THR A 48 -18.64 -2.37 24.87
CA THR A 48 -19.52 -1.35 24.29
C THR A 48 -18.77 -0.42 23.32
N MET A 49 -17.49 -0.70 23.06
CA MET A 49 -16.68 0.07 22.09
C MET A 49 -17.14 -0.27 20.68
N SER A 50 -17.51 0.76 19.90
CA SER A 50 -18.14 0.62 18.57
C SER A 50 -17.20 0.18 17.46
N SER A 51 -15.88 0.27 17.65
CA SER A 51 -14.88 -0.27 16.74
C SER A 51 -13.86 -1.15 17.48
N ILE A 52 -13.26 -2.09 16.74
CA ILE A 52 -12.22 -2.98 17.26
C ILE A 52 -10.96 -2.21 17.69
N ASP A 53 -10.63 -1.12 16.98
CA ASP A 53 -9.52 -0.23 17.36
C ASP A 53 -9.79 0.47 18.70
N ASN A 54 -11.01 0.97 18.90
CA ASN A 54 -11.42 1.60 20.15
C ASN A 54 -11.55 0.60 21.30
N ALA A 55 -11.74 -0.69 21.00
CA ALA A 55 -11.76 -1.75 21.99
C ALA A 55 -10.40 -1.99 22.64
N ASN A 56 -9.29 -1.44 22.09
CA ASN A 56 -7.92 -1.64 22.57
C ASN A 56 -7.61 -3.12 22.81
N MET A 57 -7.68 -3.90 21.72
CA MET A 57 -7.60 -5.37 21.76
C MET A 57 -6.28 -5.90 22.30
N TYR A 58 -5.18 -5.14 22.19
CA TYR A 58 -3.87 -5.51 22.73
C TYR A 58 -3.56 -4.94 24.11
N GLY A 59 -4.50 -4.18 24.70
CA GLY A 59 -4.34 -3.60 26.03
C GLY A 59 -4.43 -4.63 27.15
N GLU A 60 -3.58 -4.45 28.17
CA GLU A 60 -3.62 -5.24 29.40
C GLU A 60 -4.84 -4.88 30.25
N LEU A 61 -5.55 -5.91 30.73
CA LEU A 61 -6.76 -5.74 31.53
C LEU A 61 -6.46 -5.49 33.01
N THR A 62 -7.20 -4.57 33.61
CA THR A 62 -7.27 -4.46 35.07
C THR A 62 -8.29 -5.46 35.64
N ARG A 63 -8.16 -5.82 36.92
CA ARG A 63 -9.10 -6.73 37.62
C ARG A 63 -10.54 -6.21 37.60
N GLY A 64 -10.74 -4.89 37.69
CA GLY A 64 -12.05 -4.25 37.55
C GLY A 64 -12.63 -4.38 36.13
N GLN A 65 -11.80 -4.23 35.10
CA GLN A 65 -12.24 -4.43 33.71
C GLN A 65 -12.60 -5.90 33.43
N LEU A 66 -11.81 -6.85 33.95
CA LEU A 66 -12.17 -8.27 33.87
C LEU A 66 -13.49 -8.56 34.59
N ALA A 67 -13.70 -7.99 35.78
CA ALA A 67 -14.95 -8.17 36.53
C ALA A 67 -16.18 -7.77 35.71
N LYS A 68 -16.10 -6.66 34.97
CA LYS A 68 -17.14 -6.22 34.04
C LYS A 68 -17.35 -7.21 32.89
N MET A 69 -16.27 -7.58 32.20
CA MET A 69 -16.33 -8.47 31.04
C MET A 69 -16.91 -9.84 31.40
N ILE A 70 -16.42 -10.47 32.49
CA ILE A 70 -16.87 -11.81 32.86
C ILE A 70 -18.27 -11.81 33.49
N SER A 71 -18.67 -10.76 34.21
CA SER A 71 -20.03 -10.65 34.73
C SER A 71 -21.05 -10.52 33.61
N ASN A 72 -20.77 -9.68 32.60
CA ASN A 72 -21.65 -9.52 31.45
C ASN A 72 -21.70 -10.80 30.61
N TRP A 73 -20.56 -11.46 30.38
CA TRP A 73 -20.52 -12.74 29.69
C TRP A 73 -21.31 -13.82 30.45
N ALA A 74 -21.06 -14.01 31.75
CA ALA A 74 -21.75 -15.01 32.56
C ALA A 74 -23.26 -14.76 32.65
N GLU A 75 -23.69 -13.50 32.76
CA GLU A 75 -25.11 -13.15 32.75
C GLU A 75 -25.79 -13.48 31.41
N LYS A 76 -25.10 -13.22 30.28
CA LYS A 76 -25.69 -13.41 28.95
C LYS A 76 -25.59 -14.84 28.43
N GLU A 77 -24.50 -15.54 28.74
CA GLU A 77 -24.20 -16.87 28.21
C GLU A 77 -24.52 -17.99 29.20
N LEU A 78 -24.22 -17.79 30.48
CA LEU A 78 -24.48 -18.77 31.53
C LEU A 78 -25.82 -18.51 32.24
N GLY A 79 -26.41 -17.32 32.09
CA GLY A 79 -27.60 -16.91 32.82
C GLY A 79 -27.38 -16.73 34.32
N THR A 80 -26.12 -16.59 34.75
CA THR A 80 -25.78 -16.35 36.15
C THR A 80 -26.36 -15.02 36.60
N LYS A 81 -27.02 -15.00 37.75
CA LYS A 81 -27.57 -13.77 38.35
C LYS A 81 -26.79 -13.40 39.60
N ALA A 82 -26.71 -12.11 39.89
CA ALA A 82 -26.12 -11.63 41.13
C ALA A 82 -27.04 -12.00 42.31
N ASP A 83 -26.48 -12.62 43.34
CA ASP A 83 -27.16 -12.77 44.62
C ASP A 83 -27.02 -11.48 45.43
N GLU A 84 -28.05 -10.65 45.40
CA GLU A 84 -28.06 -9.35 46.08
C GLU A 84 -28.00 -9.49 47.62
N THR A 85 -28.32 -10.67 48.16
CA THR A 85 -28.25 -10.94 49.61
C THR A 85 -26.82 -11.22 50.09
N LYS A 86 -25.89 -11.51 49.17
CA LYS A 86 -24.50 -11.80 49.48
C LYS A 86 -23.73 -10.51 49.78
N VAL A 87 -23.15 -10.44 50.99
CA VAL A 87 -22.34 -9.29 51.43
C VAL A 87 -20.99 -9.30 50.70
N CYS A 88 -20.90 -8.46 49.66
CA CYS A 88 -19.70 -8.24 48.86
C CYS A 88 -19.19 -6.81 49.08
N SER A 89 -18.44 -6.61 50.15
CA SER A 89 -17.82 -5.33 50.52
C SER A 89 -16.30 -5.44 50.53
N PHE A 90 -15.64 -4.75 49.62
CA PHE A 90 -14.17 -4.61 49.62
C PHE A 90 -13.82 -3.15 49.92
N ALA A 91 -12.90 -2.91 50.85
CA ALA A 91 -12.53 -1.55 51.26
C ALA A 91 -12.00 -0.70 50.10
N ASP A 92 -11.41 -1.35 49.10
CA ASP A 92 -10.82 -0.76 47.91
C ASP A 92 -11.73 -0.79 46.67
N ALA A 93 -12.97 -1.29 46.75
CA ALA A 93 -13.87 -1.36 45.59
C ALA A 93 -14.15 0.02 44.97
N GLN A 94 -14.16 1.08 45.79
CA GLN A 94 -14.37 2.47 45.36
C GLN A 94 -13.16 3.07 44.64
N THR A 95 -12.00 2.40 44.66
CA THR A 95 -10.82 2.84 43.91
C THR A 95 -10.89 2.46 42.43
N ALA A 96 -11.87 1.67 42.02
CA ALA A 96 -12.06 1.25 40.64
C ALA A 96 -12.46 2.42 39.74
N GLU A 97 -11.88 2.48 38.54
CA GLU A 97 -12.17 3.54 37.57
C GLU A 97 -13.62 3.50 37.06
N GLY A 98 -14.28 4.67 37.00
CA GLY A 98 -15.60 4.83 36.36
C GLY A 98 -16.70 3.97 36.96
N ASP A 99 -17.40 3.20 36.11
CA ASP A 99 -18.53 2.33 36.50
C ASP A 99 -18.08 0.96 37.05
N LEU A 100 -16.78 0.69 37.12
CA LEU A 100 -16.23 -0.63 37.44
C LEU A 100 -16.50 -1.05 38.90
N ALA A 101 -16.66 -0.10 39.83
CA ALA A 101 -16.96 -0.41 41.24
C ALA A 101 -18.27 -1.24 41.38
N ALA A 102 -19.26 -0.96 40.54
CA ALA A 102 -20.51 -1.74 40.49
C ALA A 102 -20.27 -3.17 39.99
N TYR A 103 -19.35 -3.34 39.02
CA TYR A 103 -19.00 -4.66 38.48
C TYR A 103 -18.10 -5.48 39.39
N VAL A 104 -17.28 -4.84 40.23
CA VAL A 104 -16.54 -5.49 41.31
C VAL A 104 -17.52 -6.15 42.29
N LYS A 105 -18.55 -5.41 42.71
CA LYS A 105 -19.62 -5.92 43.57
C LYS A 105 -20.40 -7.03 42.86
N LYS A 106 -20.81 -6.79 41.61
CA LYS A 106 -21.58 -7.76 40.78
C LYS A 106 -20.83 -9.08 40.59
N ALA A 107 -19.54 -9.04 40.22
CA ALA A 107 -18.73 -10.24 40.02
C ALA A 107 -18.58 -11.08 41.30
N CYS A 108 -18.53 -10.42 42.47
CA CYS A 108 -18.53 -11.11 43.76
C CYS A 108 -19.88 -11.73 44.11
N GLN A 109 -20.98 -11.00 43.87
CA GLN A 109 -22.34 -11.50 44.10
C GLN A 109 -22.69 -12.66 43.16
N MET A 110 -22.10 -12.69 41.97
CA MET A 110 -22.19 -13.81 41.02
C MET A 110 -21.22 -14.96 41.34
N GLY A 111 -20.36 -14.83 42.37
CA GLY A 111 -19.39 -15.86 42.75
C GLY A 111 -18.19 -16.03 41.82
N LEU A 112 -18.01 -15.13 40.84
CA LEU A 112 -17.00 -15.25 39.79
C LEU A 112 -15.62 -14.75 40.23
N MET A 113 -15.59 -13.69 41.04
CA MET A 113 -14.36 -13.05 41.52
C MET A 113 -14.51 -12.62 42.99
N GLY A 114 -13.39 -12.34 43.67
CA GLY A 114 -13.42 -11.73 45.00
C GLY A 114 -13.82 -12.66 46.17
N GLN A 115 -13.87 -13.98 45.96
CA GLN A 115 -14.18 -14.93 47.03
C GLN A 115 -12.96 -15.10 47.96
N GLY A 116 -13.16 -14.93 49.26
CA GLY A 116 -12.12 -15.20 50.29
C GLY A 116 -10.98 -14.18 50.37
N ILE A 117 -11.17 -12.96 49.85
CA ILE A 117 -10.17 -11.88 49.90
C ILE A 117 -10.77 -10.61 50.54
N THR A 118 -9.94 -9.82 51.22
CA THR A 118 -10.34 -8.57 51.90
C THR A 118 -10.16 -7.32 51.02
N SER A 119 -9.30 -7.38 50.01
CA SER A 119 -9.03 -6.30 49.03
C SER A 119 -9.14 -6.87 47.62
N PHE A 120 -9.95 -6.24 46.77
CA PHE A 120 -10.24 -6.69 45.41
C PHE A 120 -9.14 -6.33 44.41
N ARG A 121 -8.44 -5.22 44.66
CA ARG A 121 -7.39 -4.60 43.85
C ARG A 121 -7.87 -4.29 42.43
N PRO A 122 -8.89 -3.44 42.24
CA PRO A 122 -9.54 -3.27 40.94
C PRO A 122 -8.65 -2.68 39.84
N ASN A 123 -7.58 -1.96 40.20
CA ASN A 123 -6.66 -1.33 39.24
C ASN A 123 -5.42 -2.17 38.92
N ASP A 124 -5.17 -3.25 39.66
CA ASP A 124 -4.08 -4.18 39.35
C ASP A 124 -4.34 -4.90 38.02
N LYS A 125 -3.26 -5.23 37.29
CA LYS A 125 -3.33 -6.01 36.06
C LYS A 125 -3.63 -7.48 36.36
N VAL A 126 -4.38 -8.12 35.47
CA VAL A 126 -4.74 -9.55 35.61
C VAL A 126 -3.69 -10.43 34.95
N THR A 127 -3.21 -11.45 35.66
CA THR A 127 -2.35 -12.48 35.08
C THR A 127 -3.16 -13.59 34.40
N ARG A 128 -2.53 -14.30 33.46
CA ARG A 128 -3.12 -15.47 32.78
C ARG A 128 -3.62 -16.54 33.77
N GLY A 129 -2.86 -16.79 34.83
CA GLY A 129 -3.24 -17.73 35.89
C GLY A 129 -4.50 -17.30 36.64
N GLU A 130 -4.63 -16.01 36.95
CA GLU A 130 -5.84 -15.45 37.57
C GLU A 130 -7.04 -15.52 36.63
N PHE A 131 -6.88 -15.11 35.37
CA PHE A 131 -7.95 -15.17 34.38
C PHE A 131 -8.43 -16.61 34.13
N GLY A 132 -7.51 -17.53 33.85
CA GLY A 132 -7.85 -18.94 33.59
C GLY A 132 -8.53 -19.61 34.79
N THR A 133 -8.10 -19.29 36.02
CA THR A 133 -8.78 -19.77 37.23
C THR A 133 -10.20 -19.22 37.33
N THR A 134 -10.38 -17.92 37.11
CA THR A 134 -11.69 -17.26 37.13
C THR A 134 -12.63 -17.80 36.05
N LEU A 135 -12.15 -18.00 34.81
CA LEU A 135 -12.94 -18.58 33.72
C LEU A 135 -13.30 -20.05 34.00
N SER A 136 -12.33 -20.86 34.43
CA SER A 136 -12.59 -22.26 34.78
C SER A 136 -13.61 -22.41 35.90
N ARG A 137 -13.58 -21.52 36.91
CA ARG A 137 -14.58 -21.52 38.00
C ARG A 137 -15.94 -21.07 37.52
N ALA A 138 -16.01 -20.14 36.57
CA ALA A 138 -17.29 -19.73 36.00
C ALA A 138 -18.03 -20.90 35.31
N ILE A 139 -17.29 -21.85 34.73
CA ILE A 139 -17.87 -22.96 33.94
C ILE A 139 -18.03 -24.24 34.78
N TRP A 140 -17.04 -24.58 35.61
CA TRP A 140 -16.97 -25.86 36.32
C TRP A 140 -16.90 -25.70 37.85
N GLY A 141 -17.07 -24.48 38.35
CA GLY A 141 -16.92 -24.12 39.77
C GLY A 141 -15.61 -24.62 40.39
N THR A 142 -15.69 -25.18 41.58
CA THR A 142 -14.53 -25.60 42.39
C THR A 142 -13.90 -26.92 41.95
N LYS A 143 -14.37 -27.54 40.86
CA LYS A 143 -13.93 -28.88 40.41
C LYS A 143 -12.41 -29.02 40.25
N TYR A 144 -11.74 -27.96 39.83
CA TYR A 144 -10.30 -27.95 39.57
C TYR A 144 -9.47 -27.17 40.62
N ASP A 145 -10.08 -26.81 41.76
CA ASP A 145 -9.38 -26.19 42.87
C ASP A 145 -8.40 -27.19 43.56
N GLY A 146 -7.40 -26.67 44.29
CA GLY A 146 -6.53 -27.47 45.17
C GLY A 146 -5.17 -27.87 44.61
N ALA A 147 -4.83 -27.48 43.39
CA ALA A 147 -3.47 -27.67 42.84
C ALA A 147 -2.43 -26.73 43.49
N THR A 148 -1.16 -27.09 43.44
CA THR A 148 -0.04 -26.18 43.78
C THR A 148 0.91 -26.07 42.58
N PRO A 149 1.01 -24.91 41.90
CA PRO A 149 0.31 -23.64 42.15
C PRO A 149 -1.19 -23.71 41.85
N TYR A 150 -1.98 -22.83 42.49
CA TYR A 150 -3.46 -22.89 42.51
C TYR A 150 -4.14 -22.94 41.14
N TYR A 151 -3.52 -22.39 40.09
CA TYR A 151 -4.08 -22.30 38.74
C TYR A 151 -3.78 -23.53 37.87
N ALA A 152 -2.93 -24.47 38.30
CA ALA A 152 -2.37 -25.50 37.41
C ALA A 152 -3.44 -26.41 36.79
N ASN A 153 -4.35 -26.96 37.61
CA ASN A 153 -5.43 -27.82 37.13
C ASN A 153 -6.44 -27.03 36.27
N HIS A 154 -6.72 -25.77 36.60
CA HIS A 154 -7.61 -24.91 35.83
C HIS A 154 -7.09 -24.67 34.41
N LEU A 155 -5.82 -24.28 34.29
CA LEU A 155 -5.20 -24.02 32.99
C LEU A 155 -5.09 -25.29 32.14
N GLN A 156 -4.76 -26.43 32.75
CA GLN A 156 -4.71 -27.70 32.04
C GLN A 156 -6.08 -28.11 31.51
N ALA A 157 -7.14 -28.01 32.33
CA ALA A 157 -8.50 -28.32 31.90
C ALA A 157 -8.99 -27.41 30.75
N LEU A 158 -8.66 -26.12 30.79
CA LEU A 158 -8.96 -25.19 29.70
C LEU A 158 -8.18 -25.50 28.41
N LYS A 159 -6.95 -26.03 28.53
CA LYS A 159 -6.14 -26.47 27.39
C LYS A 159 -6.66 -27.74 26.76
N ASP A 160 -7.03 -28.74 27.58
CA ASP A 160 -7.57 -30.02 27.10
C ASP A 160 -8.90 -29.85 26.36
N LYS A 161 -9.66 -28.81 26.73
CA LYS A 161 -10.90 -28.40 26.06
C LYS A 161 -10.70 -27.49 24.85
N GLY A 162 -9.46 -27.16 24.50
CA GLY A 162 -9.15 -26.27 23.38
C GLY A 162 -9.57 -24.81 23.58
N ILE A 163 -9.98 -24.43 24.81
CA ILE A 163 -10.37 -23.07 25.13
C ILE A 163 -9.10 -22.21 25.16
N MET A 164 -8.14 -22.53 26.02
CA MET A 164 -6.84 -21.84 26.10
C MET A 164 -5.71 -22.68 25.49
N THR A 165 -5.14 -22.23 24.37
CA THR A 165 -4.09 -23.00 23.67
C THR A 165 -2.67 -22.71 24.16
N LYS A 166 -2.46 -21.62 24.91
CA LYS A 166 -1.14 -21.18 25.39
C LYS A 166 -1.15 -20.90 26.90
N ILE A 167 -0.71 -21.86 27.70
CA ILE A 167 -0.73 -21.80 29.18
C ILE A 167 0.67 -21.72 29.81
N GLU A 168 1.72 -21.69 28.98
CA GLU A 168 3.10 -21.94 29.37
C GLU A 168 3.69 -20.82 30.26
N ASN A 169 3.08 -19.62 30.27
CA ASN A 169 3.46 -18.50 31.12
C ASN A 169 2.26 -17.98 31.93
N PRO A 170 1.96 -18.58 33.10
CA PRO A 170 0.81 -18.19 33.94
C PRO A 170 0.92 -16.77 34.55
N SER A 171 2.14 -16.23 34.69
CA SER A 171 2.38 -14.89 35.22
C SER A 171 2.26 -13.76 34.19
N GLN A 172 2.08 -14.08 32.92
CA GLN A 172 1.91 -13.08 31.86
C GLN A 172 0.64 -12.26 32.10
N MET A 173 0.73 -10.93 31.92
CA MET A 173 -0.44 -10.05 31.96
C MET A 173 -1.37 -10.39 30.79
N GLU A 174 -2.64 -10.63 31.10
CA GLU A 174 -3.60 -11.05 30.09
C GLU A 174 -4.11 -9.86 29.28
N ILE A 175 -4.26 -10.11 27.98
CA ILE A 175 -4.62 -9.10 26.99
C ILE A 175 -6.11 -9.19 26.70
N ARG A 176 -6.76 -8.02 26.55
CA ARG A 176 -8.21 -7.89 26.36
C ARG A 176 -8.79 -8.72 25.22
N GLY A 177 -8.16 -8.69 24.05
CA GLY A 177 -8.61 -9.43 22.87
C GLY A 177 -8.56 -10.95 23.07
N TYR A 178 -7.56 -11.45 23.79
CA TYR A 178 -7.48 -12.88 24.13
C TYR A 178 -8.53 -13.29 25.14
N VAL A 179 -8.84 -12.45 26.14
CA VAL A 179 -9.98 -12.70 27.03
C VAL A 179 -11.28 -12.82 26.23
N MET A 180 -11.57 -11.88 25.33
CA MET A 180 -12.77 -11.96 24.47
C MET A 180 -12.81 -13.26 23.66
N LEU A 181 -11.68 -13.67 23.11
CA LEU A 181 -11.55 -14.91 22.36
C LEU A 181 -11.79 -16.16 23.24
N MET A 182 -11.20 -16.21 24.43
CA MET A 182 -11.41 -17.34 25.34
C MET A 182 -12.88 -17.44 25.79
N LEU A 183 -13.56 -16.31 26.01
CA LEU A 183 -14.99 -16.27 26.33
C LEU A 183 -15.86 -16.79 25.16
N GLN A 184 -15.55 -16.38 23.93
CA GLN A 184 -16.19 -16.91 22.73
C GLN A 184 -15.99 -18.43 22.60
N ARG A 185 -14.73 -18.90 22.65
CA ARG A 185 -14.39 -20.33 22.55
C ARG A 185 -15.07 -21.14 23.65
N THR A 186 -15.13 -20.60 24.87
CA THR A 186 -15.86 -21.24 25.98
C THR A 186 -17.33 -21.44 25.62
N THR A 187 -17.99 -20.41 25.10
CA THR A 187 -19.39 -20.50 24.68
C THR A 187 -19.59 -21.50 23.54
N ASP A 188 -18.64 -21.62 22.62
CA ASP A 188 -18.73 -22.56 21.50
C ASP A 188 -18.47 -24.01 21.93
N VAL A 189 -17.55 -24.23 22.88
CA VAL A 189 -17.16 -25.56 23.37
C VAL A 189 -18.09 -26.10 24.46
N GLU A 190 -18.65 -25.23 25.31
CA GLU A 190 -19.41 -25.62 26.52
C GLU A 190 -20.87 -25.10 26.49
N LYS A 191 -21.56 -25.21 25.35
CA LYS A 191 -23.01 -24.90 25.24
C LYS A 191 -23.83 -25.76 26.23
N GLY A 192 -24.19 -25.22 27.41
CA GLY A 192 -25.13 -25.83 28.36
C GLY A 192 -24.81 -25.81 29.87
N ALA A 193 -23.89 -24.98 30.37
CA ALA A 193 -23.38 -25.07 31.75
C ALA A 193 -24.34 -24.69 32.92
N LYS A 194 -25.62 -24.35 32.69
CA LYS A 194 -26.58 -23.93 33.74
C LYS A 194 -26.86 -24.97 34.83
N CYS A 195 -26.67 -26.26 34.54
CA CYS A 195 -26.94 -27.36 35.48
C CYS A 195 -25.67 -27.97 36.13
N ASN A 196 -24.48 -27.47 35.78
CA ASN A 196 -23.18 -28.05 36.15
C ASN A 196 -22.38 -27.18 37.13
N ASP A 197 -22.93 -26.04 37.55
CA ASP A 197 -22.38 -25.22 38.64
C ASP A 197 -22.41 -26.02 39.96
N PRO A 198 -21.30 -26.20 40.69
CA PRO A 198 -21.26 -27.02 41.92
C PRO A 198 -22.22 -26.59 43.01
N VAL A 199 -22.56 -25.29 43.10
CA VAL A 199 -23.54 -24.77 44.07
C VAL A 199 -24.96 -25.15 43.64
N THR A 200 -25.26 -25.08 42.35
CA THR A 200 -26.52 -25.53 41.73
C THR A 200 -26.63 -27.06 41.79
N VAL A 201 -25.56 -27.79 41.50
CA VAL A 201 -25.47 -29.25 41.63
C VAL A 201 -25.69 -29.64 43.09
N LEU A 202 -25.05 -28.99 44.06
CA LEU A 202 -25.26 -29.28 45.48
C LEU A 202 -26.69 -28.92 45.94
N ALA A 203 -27.21 -27.75 45.57
CA ALA A 203 -28.59 -27.33 45.88
C ALA A 203 -29.64 -28.27 45.26
N CYS A 204 -29.41 -28.76 44.04
CA CYS A 204 -30.28 -29.72 43.35
C CYS A 204 -30.10 -31.16 43.86
N THR A 205 -28.90 -31.54 44.31
CA THR A 205 -28.62 -32.85 44.95
C THR A 205 -29.20 -32.91 46.37
N MET A 206 -29.26 -31.77 47.07
CA MET A 206 -29.85 -31.64 48.41
C MET A 206 -31.35 -31.28 48.42
N GLY A 207 -31.98 -31.08 47.26
CA GLY A 207 -33.40 -30.76 47.14
C GLY A 207 -33.81 -29.37 47.66
N ALA A 208 -32.87 -28.41 47.77
CA ALA A 208 -33.12 -27.08 48.30
C ALA A 208 -34.05 -26.24 47.39
N THR A 209 -34.81 -25.30 47.97
CA THR A 209 -35.72 -24.39 47.23
C THR A 209 -35.01 -23.42 46.29
N SER A 210 -33.70 -23.26 46.45
CA SER A 210 -32.81 -22.48 45.58
C SER A 210 -32.36 -23.19 44.31
N CYS A 211 -32.64 -24.50 44.15
CA CYS A 211 -32.38 -25.21 42.89
C CYS A 211 -33.33 -24.68 41.79
N PRO A 212 -32.80 -24.12 40.68
CA PRO A 212 -33.61 -23.67 39.56
C PRO A 212 -34.52 -24.79 39.06
N ALA A 213 -35.78 -24.48 38.72
CA ALA A 213 -36.77 -25.48 38.31
C ALA A 213 -36.30 -26.34 37.12
N GLU A 214 -35.42 -25.77 36.29
CA GLU A 214 -34.77 -26.38 35.13
C GLU A 214 -33.70 -27.43 35.49
N CYS A 215 -33.23 -27.45 36.75
CA CYS A 215 -32.10 -28.24 37.25
C CYS A 215 -32.49 -29.32 38.28
N LYS A 216 -33.75 -29.38 38.73
CA LYS A 216 -34.22 -30.40 39.68
C LYS A 216 -34.28 -31.78 39.02
N LYS A 217 -33.51 -32.75 39.52
CA LYS A 217 -33.69 -34.18 39.22
C LYS A 217 -33.97 -34.94 40.51
N THR A 218 -35.12 -35.61 40.54
CA THR A 218 -35.60 -36.46 41.63
C THR A 218 -34.72 -37.70 41.79
N VAL A 219 -34.29 -38.02 43.01
CA VAL A 219 -33.57 -39.26 43.33
C VAL A 219 -34.32 -40.01 44.43
N THR A 220 -34.54 -41.31 44.21
CA THR A 220 -34.71 -42.32 45.26
C THR A 220 -34.02 -43.63 44.85
N THR A 221 -33.48 -44.31 45.86
CA THR A 221 -32.54 -45.44 45.88
C THR A 221 -33.19 -46.83 45.80
N GLY A 222 -32.49 -47.84 45.24
CA GLY A 222 -32.69 -49.28 45.53
C GLY A 222 -32.66 -50.29 44.37
N ASP A 223 -31.61 -51.13 44.36
CA ASP A 223 -31.47 -52.54 43.89
C ASP A 223 -31.73 -53.05 42.44
N ASN A 224 -30.64 -53.63 41.90
CA ASN A 224 -30.47 -54.89 41.14
C ASN A 224 -31.21 -55.12 39.82
N ASN A 225 -30.45 -55.27 38.72
CA ASN A 225 -30.89 -55.93 37.46
C ASN A 225 -32.24 -55.47 36.89
N GLN A 226 -32.61 -54.24 37.21
CA GLN A 226 -33.38 -53.32 36.40
C GLN A 226 -32.55 -52.04 36.28
N PHE A 227 -32.71 -51.34 35.15
CA PHE A 227 -32.08 -50.06 34.80
C PHE A 227 -31.41 -49.30 35.98
N SER A 228 -30.07 -49.23 36.02
CA SER A 228 -29.30 -48.75 37.18
C SER A 228 -29.25 -47.22 37.35
N GLY A 229 -30.23 -46.50 36.78
CA GLY A 229 -30.43 -45.06 36.93
C GLY A 229 -31.89 -44.78 37.30
N VAL A 230 -32.19 -43.59 37.82
CA VAL A 230 -33.58 -43.20 38.11
C VAL A 230 -34.38 -43.30 36.81
N ARG A 231 -35.34 -44.24 36.77
CA ARG A 231 -36.30 -44.33 35.67
C ARG A 231 -37.01 -42.98 35.57
N ALA A 232 -37.00 -42.37 34.39
CA ALA A 232 -37.49 -41.01 34.21
C ALA A 232 -38.21 -40.89 32.87
N GLY A 233 -39.24 -40.04 32.82
CA GLY A 233 -40.05 -39.84 31.63
C GLY A 233 -41.07 -40.95 31.40
N ASP A 234 -41.92 -40.73 30.41
CA ASP A 234 -43.03 -41.60 30.04
C ASP A 234 -42.76 -42.22 28.67
N LEU A 235 -43.05 -43.50 28.54
CA LEU A 235 -42.96 -44.27 27.30
C LEU A 235 -44.34 -44.81 26.94
N SER A 236 -44.87 -44.39 25.81
CA SER A 236 -46.06 -45.01 25.21
C SER A 236 -45.67 -45.77 23.95
N ILE A 237 -46.04 -47.04 23.86
CA ILE A 237 -45.89 -47.86 22.67
C ILE A 237 -47.29 -48.26 22.20
N ALA A 238 -47.65 -47.89 20.98
CA ALA A 238 -48.92 -48.25 20.39
C ALA A 238 -48.68 -49.05 19.10
N LEU A 239 -49.25 -50.24 18.99
CA LEU A 239 -49.29 -50.92 17.70
C LEU A 239 -50.28 -50.19 16.77
N ASN A 240 -49.92 -50.00 15.51
CA ASN A 240 -50.86 -49.54 14.50
C ASN A 240 -51.84 -50.68 14.13
N SER A 241 -52.84 -50.94 14.98
CA SER A 241 -53.77 -52.04 14.74
C SER A 241 -54.57 -51.84 13.43
N THR A 242 -54.60 -52.88 12.60
CA THR A 242 -55.58 -53.04 11.52
C THR A 242 -56.80 -53.76 12.08
N ASN A 243 -57.97 -53.13 12.06
CA ASN A 243 -59.23 -53.81 12.38
C ASN A 243 -59.55 -54.83 11.27
N GLY A 244 -59.55 -56.13 11.58
CA GLY A 244 -59.98 -57.20 10.67
C GLY A 244 -58.96 -58.33 10.47
N THR A 245 -59.28 -59.23 9.52
CA THR A 245 -58.40 -60.34 9.09
C THR A 245 -57.63 -59.94 7.83
N THR A 246 -56.31 -59.99 7.87
CA THR A 246 -55.43 -59.67 6.73
C THR A 246 -54.75 -60.94 6.20
N SER A 247 -54.76 -61.15 4.89
CA SER A 247 -54.06 -62.31 4.31
C SER A 247 -52.57 -62.04 4.16
N ILE A 248 -51.73 -62.98 4.58
CA ILE A 248 -50.26 -62.90 4.45
C ILE A 248 -49.71 -64.19 3.80
N PRO A 249 -48.51 -64.16 3.21
CA PRO A 249 -47.80 -65.38 2.78
C PRO A 249 -47.57 -66.35 3.94
N ASN A 250 -47.45 -67.66 3.66
CA ASN A 250 -47.00 -68.64 4.65
C ASN A 250 -45.48 -68.88 4.64
N ASP A 251 -44.73 -68.12 3.83
CA ASP A 251 -43.27 -68.20 3.69
C ASP A 251 -42.66 -66.80 3.62
N GLY A 252 -41.46 -66.64 4.18
CA GLY A 252 -40.67 -65.41 4.05
C GLY A 252 -40.77 -64.46 5.23
N VAL A 253 -40.36 -63.19 5.02
CA VAL A 253 -40.23 -62.17 6.08
C VAL A 253 -41.27 -61.07 5.85
N ILE A 254 -42.02 -60.69 6.89
CA ILE A 254 -43.18 -59.82 6.77
C ILE A 254 -43.19 -58.80 7.91
N LYS A 255 -43.38 -57.51 7.60
CA LYS A 255 -43.74 -56.49 8.59
C LYS A 255 -45.21 -56.67 8.94
N VAL A 256 -45.49 -57.07 10.18
CA VAL A 256 -46.87 -57.27 10.64
C VAL A 256 -47.43 -56.04 11.33
N ALA A 257 -46.61 -55.27 12.05
CA ALA A 257 -47.06 -54.03 12.68
C ALA A 257 -45.95 -52.99 12.78
N GLU A 258 -46.34 -51.75 12.98
CA GLU A 258 -45.52 -50.61 13.35
C GLU A 258 -45.82 -50.25 14.81
N LEU A 259 -44.76 -50.16 15.61
CA LEU A 259 -44.77 -49.65 16.97
C LEU A 259 -44.60 -48.13 16.89
N ASN A 260 -45.67 -47.40 17.15
CA ASN A 260 -45.60 -45.96 17.37
C ASN A 260 -45.08 -45.72 18.79
N ILE A 261 -43.87 -45.16 18.89
CA ILE A 261 -43.21 -44.91 20.16
C ILE A 261 -43.27 -43.41 20.45
N ASN A 262 -43.91 -43.06 21.55
CA ASN A 262 -43.91 -41.71 22.08
C ASN A 262 -43.19 -41.70 23.43
N ALA A 263 -42.01 -41.11 23.45
CA ALA A 263 -41.19 -40.95 24.63
C ALA A 263 -41.15 -39.46 25.03
N SER A 264 -41.34 -39.13 26.30
CA SER A 264 -41.29 -37.74 26.77
C SER A 264 -39.86 -37.17 26.81
N GLN A 265 -38.86 -38.04 26.76
CA GLN A 265 -37.43 -37.76 26.63
C GLN A 265 -36.72 -39.00 26.04
N ASP A 266 -35.39 -38.99 25.93
CA ASP A 266 -34.65 -40.18 25.49
C ASP A 266 -34.85 -41.34 26.49
N ILE A 267 -35.41 -42.46 26.02
CA ILE A 267 -35.71 -43.66 26.82
C ILE A 267 -34.93 -44.85 26.27
N GLN A 268 -34.23 -45.60 27.11
CA GLN A 268 -33.53 -46.82 26.70
C GLN A 268 -34.47 -48.03 26.82
N LEU A 269 -34.69 -48.75 25.71
CA LEU A 269 -35.37 -50.03 25.64
C LEU A 269 -34.35 -51.17 25.81
N GLN A 270 -34.62 -52.10 26.72
CA GLN A 270 -33.76 -53.26 26.98
C GLN A 270 -34.35 -54.55 26.41
N SER A 271 -35.65 -54.78 26.62
CA SER A 271 -36.33 -55.93 26.05
C SER A 271 -37.82 -55.68 25.83
N LEU A 272 -38.40 -56.47 24.92
CA LEU A 272 -39.81 -56.46 24.58
C LEU A 272 -40.31 -57.90 24.46
N ASN A 273 -41.32 -58.26 25.23
CA ASN A 273 -41.98 -59.56 25.13
C ASN A 273 -43.14 -59.49 24.13
N VAL A 274 -43.14 -60.42 23.18
CA VAL A 274 -44.21 -60.60 22.19
C VAL A 274 -44.84 -61.97 22.41
N THR A 275 -46.15 -62.01 22.59
CA THR A 275 -46.94 -63.25 22.70
C THR A 275 -47.68 -63.49 21.39
N ARG A 276 -47.57 -64.70 20.85
CA ARG A 276 -48.37 -65.14 19.70
C ARG A 276 -49.76 -65.58 20.18
N LEU A 277 -50.79 -65.10 19.51
CA LEU A 277 -52.19 -65.45 19.64
C LEU A 277 -52.69 -66.09 18.33
N GLY A 278 -53.81 -66.83 18.39
CA GLY A 278 -54.44 -67.48 17.24
C GLY A 278 -54.22 -69.00 17.13
N LEU A 279 -54.86 -69.63 16.15
CA LEU A 279 -54.97 -71.10 16.00
C LEU A 279 -53.76 -71.79 15.31
N SER A 280 -52.63 -71.10 15.20
CA SER A 280 -51.39 -71.59 14.58
C SER A 280 -50.45 -72.30 15.59
N GLN A 281 -49.50 -73.10 15.07
CA GLN A 281 -48.44 -73.72 15.88
C GLN A 281 -47.25 -72.77 16.10
N ASN A 282 -46.48 -72.97 17.16
CA ASN A 282 -45.30 -72.15 17.49
C ASN A 282 -44.08 -72.43 16.59
N GLN A 283 -44.06 -73.56 15.88
CA GLN A 283 -42.93 -73.97 15.05
C GLN A 283 -42.87 -73.19 13.72
N GLY A 284 -41.65 -72.88 13.25
CA GLY A 284 -41.46 -72.18 11.98
C GLY A 284 -41.68 -70.67 12.03
N LEU A 285 -41.84 -70.10 13.22
CA LEU A 285 -42.04 -68.67 13.46
C LEU A 285 -40.81 -68.07 14.16
N LYS A 286 -40.32 -66.94 13.63
CA LYS A 286 -39.37 -66.06 14.33
C LYS A 286 -39.88 -64.63 14.33
N VAL A 287 -39.58 -63.88 15.37
CA VAL A 287 -40.00 -62.47 15.52
C VAL A 287 -38.84 -61.61 16.01
N TRP A 288 -38.80 -60.36 15.57
CA TRP A 288 -37.84 -59.34 16.00
C TRP A 288 -38.36 -57.93 15.71
N ILE A 289 -37.64 -56.92 16.22
CA ILE A 289 -37.89 -55.50 15.93
C ILE A 289 -36.83 -54.96 14.97
N GLU A 290 -37.28 -54.16 14.02
CA GLU A 290 -36.43 -53.41 13.10
C GLU A 290 -36.63 -51.90 13.25
N LYS A 291 -35.55 -51.14 13.05
CA LYS A 291 -35.59 -49.72 12.74
C LYS A 291 -35.14 -49.55 11.31
N ASP A 292 -35.97 -48.92 10.48
CA ASP A 292 -35.69 -48.70 9.05
C ASP A 292 -35.20 -50.00 8.39
N GLY A 293 -35.90 -51.11 8.58
CA GLY A 293 -35.53 -52.40 7.97
C GLY A 293 -34.29 -53.11 8.56
N ARG A 294 -33.55 -52.48 9.49
CA ARG A 294 -32.41 -53.11 10.18
C ARG A 294 -32.88 -53.69 11.52
N ARG A 295 -32.61 -54.98 11.74
CA ARG A 295 -32.86 -55.63 13.02
C ARG A 295 -32.06 -55.00 14.15
N ILE A 296 -32.76 -54.51 15.17
CA ILE A 296 -32.20 -53.88 16.38
C ILE A 296 -32.34 -54.76 17.63
N THR A 297 -33.06 -55.87 17.54
CA THR A 297 -33.17 -56.88 18.62
C THR A 297 -32.54 -58.22 18.25
N SER A 298 -32.45 -59.12 19.22
CA SER A 298 -32.37 -60.56 18.93
C SER A 298 -33.58 -61.00 18.10
N SER A 299 -33.40 -62.03 17.26
CA SER A 299 -34.52 -62.78 16.69
C SER A 299 -34.87 -63.93 17.62
N SER A 300 -36.12 -64.02 18.04
CA SER A 300 -36.58 -65.09 18.93
C SER A 300 -37.60 -65.98 18.23
N SER A 301 -37.56 -67.28 18.53
CA SER A 301 -38.68 -68.19 18.24
C SER A 301 -39.70 -68.13 19.37
N PHE A 302 -40.90 -68.66 19.16
CA PHE A 302 -41.92 -68.79 20.20
C PHE A 302 -41.77 -70.16 20.91
N PHE A 303 -41.76 -70.17 22.23
CA PHE A 303 -41.61 -71.39 23.04
C PHE A 303 -42.95 -71.87 23.63
N GLY A 304 -42.96 -72.83 24.56
CA GLY A 304 -44.17 -73.56 24.99
C GLY A 304 -45.34 -72.71 25.54
N ASP A 305 -45.07 -71.47 25.97
CA ASP A 305 -46.05 -70.49 26.41
C ASP A 305 -46.47 -69.49 25.31
N SER A 306 -46.03 -69.72 24.06
CA SER A 306 -46.20 -68.83 22.91
C SER A 306 -45.60 -67.44 23.10
N LYS A 307 -44.62 -67.27 24.00
CA LYS A 307 -43.90 -66.00 24.21
C LYS A 307 -42.53 -66.00 23.54
N ALA A 308 -42.11 -64.81 23.13
CA ALA A 308 -40.79 -64.52 22.57
C ALA A 308 -40.23 -63.25 23.22
N ASN A 309 -39.03 -63.35 23.79
CA ASN A 309 -38.33 -62.22 24.41
C ASN A 309 -37.33 -61.62 23.41
N LEU A 310 -37.55 -60.36 23.03
CA LEU A 310 -36.73 -59.61 22.10
C LEU A 310 -35.80 -58.69 22.89
N VAL A 311 -34.51 -58.98 22.87
CA VAL A 311 -33.50 -58.18 23.59
C VAL A 311 -32.90 -57.16 22.64
N PHE A 312 -32.89 -55.89 23.03
CA PHE A 312 -32.21 -54.83 22.28
C PHE A 312 -30.70 -54.88 22.58
N ASN A 313 -29.89 -55.15 21.55
CA ASN A 313 -28.45 -55.32 21.72
C ASN A 313 -27.80 -53.99 22.15
N GLY A 314 -27.36 -53.89 23.40
CA GLY A 314 -26.75 -52.68 23.98
C GLY A 314 -27.74 -51.63 24.52
N GLY A 315 -29.03 -51.95 24.55
CA GLY A 315 -30.11 -51.06 24.98
C GLY A 315 -30.36 -49.92 24.00
N TYR A 316 -31.46 -50.01 23.24
CA TYR A 316 -31.80 -49.08 22.16
C TYR A 316 -32.43 -47.80 22.72
N VAL A 317 -31.88 -46.63 22.43
CA VAL A 317 -32.44 -45.35 22.89
C VAL A 317 -33.47 -44.86 21.89
N VAL A 318 -34.75 -44.83 22.30
CA VAL A 318 -35.84 -44.28 21.50
C VAL A 318 -35.96 -42.76 21.70
N LYS A 319 -36.20 -42.05 20.61
CA LYS A 319 -36.47 -40.60 20.58
C LYS A 319 -37.97 -40.32 20.47
N LYS A 320 -38.38 -39.09 20.78
CA LYS A 320 -39.78 -38.65 20.70
C LYS A 320 -40.36 -38.83 19.29
N GLY A 321 -41.47 -39.57 19.18
CA GLY A 321 -42.20 -39.77 17.92
C GLY A 321 -41.59 -40.80 16.98
N GLU A 322 -40.73 -41.68 17.49
CA GLU A 322 -40.05 -42.70 16.70
C GLU A 322 -40.97 -43.88 16.35
N LYS A 323 -40.72 -44.53 15.21
CA LYS A 323 -41.46 -45.69 14.72
C LYS A 323 -40.54 -46.88 14.54
N LEU A 324 -40.92 -48.03 15.08
CA LEU A 324 -40.22 -49.31 14.90
C LEU A 324 -41.13 -50.34 14.23
N ASP A 325 -40.57 -51.32 13.55
CA ASP A 325 -41.32 -52.34 12.84
C ASP A 325 -41.25 -53.69 13.58
N LEU A 326 -42.42 -54.29 13.84
CA LEU A 326 -42.54 -55.68 14.26
C LEU A 326 -42.51 -56.57 13.03
N VAL A 327 -41.48 -57.40 12.96
CA VAL A 327 -41.21 -58.24 11.79
C VAL A 327 -41.20 -59.69 12.21
N ILE A 328 -41.82 -60.53 11.38
CA ILE A 328 -41.82 -61.98 11.53
C ILE A 328 -41.19 -62.66 10.33
N SER A 329 -40.65 -63.86 10.57
CA SER A 329 -40.29 -64.82 9.53
C SER A 329 -41.14 -66.06 9.68
N LEU A 330 -41.66 -66.55 8.54
CA LEU A 330 -42.44 -67.76 8.39
C LEU A 330 -41.65 -68.79 7.56
N ASP A 331 -41.73 -70.05 7.95
CA ASP A 331 -41.19 -71.20 7.21
C ASP A 331 -42.36 -72.04 6.67
N LYS A 332 -42.54 -72.06 5.34
CA LYS A 332 -43.65 -72.77 4.69
C LYS A 332 -43.76 -74.25 5.03
N ASN A 333 -42.66 -74.90 5.43
CA ASN A 333 -42.66 -76.33 5.75
C ASN A 333 -43.28 -76.61 7.12
N LYS A 334 -43.46 -75.57 7.94
CA LYS A 334 -43.95 -75.65 9.32
C LYS A 334 -45.20 -74.81 9.53
N VAL A 335 -45.39 -73.75 8.75
CA VAL A 335 -46.56 -72.88 8.77
C VAL A 335 -47.44 -73.18 7.55
N GLN A 336 -48.55 -73.88 7.77
CA GLN A 336 -49.49 -74.22 6.71
C GLN A 336 -50.39 -73.02 6.35
N ALA A 337 -50.72 -72.87 5.07
CA ALA A 337 -51.74 -71.91 4.64
C ALA A 337 -53.08 -72.15 5.34
N GLY A 338 -53.78 -71.07 5.68
CA GLY A 338 -54.98 -71.08 6.51
C GLY A 338 -54.72 -70.87 8.00
N SER A 339 -53.46 -70.94 8.45
CA SER A 339 -53.08 -70.65 9.85
C SER A 339 -53.38 -69.20 10.23
N GLU A 340 -53.94 -68.99 11.42
CA GLU A 340 -54.25 -67.65 11.97
C GLU A 340 -53.24 -67.23 13.04
N LEU A 341 -52.72 -66.02 12.90
CA LEU A 341 -51.67 -65.41 13.72
C LEU A 341 -52.14 -64.02 14.20
N SER A 342 -51.90 -63.71 15.46
CA SER A 342 -51.98 -62.34 16.00
C SER A 342 -50.86 -62.18 17.04
N PHE A 343 -50.40 -60.96 17.28
CA PHE A 343 -49.27 -60.69 18.16
C PHE A 343 -49.68 -59.67 19.21
N LYS A 344 -49.41 -60.00 20.46
CA LYS A 344 -49.63 -59.13 21.63
C LYS A 344 -48.30 -58.71 22.24
N LEU A 345 -48.04 -57.41 22.32
CA LEU A 345 -46.98 -56.86 23.15
C LEU A 345 -47.36 -57.06 24.61
N SER A 346 -46.58 -57.87 25.33
CA SER A 346 -46.98 -58.34 26.66
C SER A 346 -46.26 -57.60 27.79
N ASP A 347 -44.95 -57.33 27.64
CA ASP A 347 -44.15 -56.57 28.60
C ASP A 347 -43.03 -55.79 27.90
N VAL A 348 -42.69 -54.61 28.41
CA VAL A 348 -41.58 -53.77 27.93
C VAL A 348 -40.64 -53.48 29.10
N THR A 349 -39.36 -53.81 28.95
CA THR A 349 -38.32 -53.40 29.91
C THR A 349 -37.62 -52.15 29.37
N SER A 350 -37.76 -51.02 30.06
CA SER A 350 -37.23 -49.72 29.62
C SER A 350 -36.67 -48.89 30.79
N SER A 351 -36.03 -47.77 30.47
CA SER A 351 -35.62 -46.73 31.42
C SER A 351 -36.72 -45.75 31.81
N ALA A 352 -37.94 -45.89 31.26
CA ALA A 352 -39.04 -44.99 31.56
C ALA A 352 -39.63 -45.25 32.95
N MET A 353 -40.11 -44.19 33.59
CA MET A 353 -40.82 -44.26 34.86
C MET A 353 -42.21 -44.88 34.65
N ASN A 354 -42.95 -44.37 33.68
CA ASN A 354 -44.25 -44.91 33.28
C ASN A 354 -44.15 -45.52 31.89
N THR A 355 -44.67 -46.73 31.71
CA THR A 355 -44.78 -47.37 30.39
C THR A 355 -46.22 -47.76 30.12
N THR A 356 -46.77 -47.32 29.00
CA THR A 356 -48.11 -47.68 28.53
C THR A 356 -47.98 -48.38 27.19
N VAL A 357 -48.63 -49.54 27.04
CA VAL A 357 -48.73 -50.22 25.75
C VAL A 357 -50.20 -50.32 25.37
N SER A 358 -50.64 -49.52 24.40
CA SER A 358 -52.04 -49.53 23.95
C SER A 358 -52.24 -48.85 22.59
N PRO A 359 -52.92 -49.48 21.62
CA PRO A 359 -53.36 -50.88 21.65
C PRO A 359 -52.14 -51.83 21.62
N ASP A 360 -52.26 -52.95 22.33
CA ASP A 360 -51.17 -53.90 22.58
C ASP A 360 -51.22 -55.13 21.65
N THR A 361 -52.28 -55.29 20.87
CA THR A 361 -52.54 -56.48 20.06
C THR A 361 -52.75 -56.11 18.59
N THR A 362 -52.16 -56.88 17.67
CA THR A 362 -52.37 -56.74 16.22
C THR A 362 -53.73 -57.31 15.79
N GLY A 363 -54.17 -57.00 14.56
CA GLY A 363 -55.25 -57.74 13.90
C GLY A 363 -54.89 -59.22 13.67
N ILE A 364 -55.83 -59.98 13.08
CA ILE A 364 -55.62 -61.39 12.73
C ILE A 364 -54.97 -61.46 11.35
N TYR A 365 -53.86 -62.19 11.23
CA TYR A 365 -53.24 -62.52 9.96
C TYR A 365 -53.55 -63.96 9.59
N ARG A 366 -54.14 -64.19 8.42
CA ARG A 366 -54.38 -65.52 7.87
C ARG A 366 -53.35 -65.83 6.79
N THR A 367 -52.60 -66.90 6.97
CA THR A 367 -51.56 -67.30 6.02
C THR A 367 -52.15 -67.89 4.74
N THR A 368 -51.48 -67.73 3.61
CA THR A 368 -51.90 -68.17 2.26
C THR A 368 -50.68 -68.69 1.49
N ASN A 369 -50.90 -69.42 0.39
CA ASN A 369 -49.83 -69.85 -0.51
C ASN A 369 -49.30 -68.72 -1.43
N TYR A 370 -49.48 -67.46 -1.03
CA TYR A 370 -49.03 -66.31 -1.83
C TYR A 370 -47.49 -66.29 -1.92
N ALA A 371 -46.95 -66.29 -3.13
CA ALA A 371 -45.52 -66.15 -3.37
C ALA A 371 -45.14 -64.67 -3.58
N VAL A 372 -44.32 -64.13 -2.68
CA VAL A 372 -43.73 -62.78 -2.82
C VAL A 372 -42.70 -62.79 -3.96
N THR A 373 -42.59 -61.69 -4.70
CA THR A 373 -41.56 -61.53 -5.74
C THR A 373 -40.13 -61.54 -5.16
N SER A 374 -39.11 -61.55 -6.03
CA SER A 374 -37.69 -61.38 -5.68
C SER A 374 -37.03 -60.26 -6.51
N LEU A 375 -35.97 -59.67 -5.97
CA LEU A 375 -35.04 -58.84 -6.71
C LEU A 375 -33.75 -59.61 -7.00
N SER A 376 -33.30 -59.58 -8.24
CA SER A 376 -32.02 -60.16 -8.64
C SER A 376 -31.01 -59.06 -9.01
N PHE A 377 -29.82 -59.16 -8.44
CA PHE A 377 -28.66 -58.42 -8.94
C PHE A 377 -28.15 -59.06 -10.21
N LEU A 378 -28.19 -58.30 -11.30
CA LEU A 378 -27.65 -58.72 -12.59
C LEU A 378 -26.16 -58.39 -12.63
N SER A 379 -25.37 -59.29 -13.24
CA SER A 379 -23.94 -59.06 -13.46
C SER A 379 -23.72 -57.78 -14.27
N MET A 380 -22.79 -56.95 -13.79
CA MET A 380 -22.32 -55.75 -14.47
C MET A 380 -20.79 -55.76 -14.52
N THR A 381 -20.23 -55.19 -15.58
CA THR A 381 -18.78 -55.00 -15.68
C THR A 381 -18.42 -53.62 -15.13
N ASN A 382 -17.67 -53.58 -14.03
CA ASN A 382 -17.02 -52.38 -13.51
C ASN A 382 -15.50 -52.45 -13.79
N ALA A 383 -14.84 -51.30 -13.77
CA ALA A 383 -13.38 -51.17 -13.87
C ALA A 383 -12.85 -50.40 -12.66
N ASP A 384 -11.58 -50.63 -12.31
CA ASP A 384 -10.89 -49.80 -11.32
C ASP A 384 -10.81 -48.35 -11.82
N ARG A 385 -10.94 -47.39 -10.89
CA ARG A 385 -10.99 -45.95 -11.21
C ARG A 385 -9.95 -45.18 -10.41
N SER A 386 -9.43 -44.12 -10.99
CA SER A 386 -8.59 -43.16 -10.28
C SER A 386 -9.02 -41.74 -10.59
N TYR A 387 -9.24 -40.95 -9.55
CA TYR A 387 -9.65 -39.55 -9.64
C TYR A 387 -8.64 -38.66 -8.91
N ASN A 388 -8.39 -37.47 -9.44
CA ASN A 388 -7.70 -36.41 -8.70
C ASN A 388 -8.74 -35.58 -7.96
N ILE A 389 -8.50 -35.23 -6.70
CA ILE A 389 -9.44 -34.41 -5.94
C ILE A 389 -9.57 -33.02 -6.61
N SER A 390 -10.80 -32.68 -6.98
CA SER A 390 -11.20 -31.36 -7.46
C SER A 390 -12.33 -30.83 -6.57
N LYS A 391 -12.44 -29.50 -6.47
CA LYS A 391 -13.39 -28.83 -5.56
C LYS A 391 -14.80 -29.39 -5.72
N ASP A 392 -15.42 -29.78 -4.60
CA ASP A 392 -16.83 -30.18 -4.44
C ASP A 392 -17.32 -31.23 -5.45
N SER A 393 -16.39 -32.03 -5.97
CA SER A 393 -16.67 -33.02 -7.00
C SER A 393 -17.07 -34.33 -6.32
N SER A 394 -18.32 -34.74 -6.49
CA SER A 394 -18.73 -36.09 -6.13
C SER A 394 -18.25 -37.08 -7.20
N PHE A 395 -17.65 -38.19 -6.78
CA PHE A 395 -17.08 -39.19 -7.67
C PHE A 395 -17.89 -40.48 -7.67
N SER A 396 -17.84 -41.22 -8.78
CA SER A 396 -18.49 -42.53 -8.90
C SER A 396 -17.63 -43.62 -8.25
N PHE A 397 -18.25 -44.42 -7.39
CA PHE A 397 -17.65 -45.56 -6.72
C PHE A 397 -18.12 -46.90 -7.29
N GLY A 398 -18.81 -46.88 -8.43
CA GLY A 398 -19.26 -48.06 -9.16
C GLY A 398 -20.75 -48.10 -9.40
N GLU A 399 -21.16 -49.06 -10.24
CA GLU A 399 -22.54 -49.26 -10.66
C GLU A 399 -22.98 -50.72 -10.46
N PHE A 400 -24.25 -50.92 -10.10
CA PHE A 400 -24.89 -52.23 -10.02
C PHE A 400 -26.29 -52.19 -10.63
N LYS A 401 -26.82 -53.34 -11.06
CA LYS A 401 -28.13 -53.44 -11.70
C LYS A 401 -29.04 -54.37 -10.90
N LEU A 402 -30.23 -53.87 -10.59
CA LEU A 402 -31.29 -54.65 -9.94
C LEU A 402 -32.42 -54.91 -10.94
N GLN A 403 -32.97 -56.12 -10.91
CA GLN A 403 -34.15 -56.53 -11.66
C GLN A 403 -35.23 -57.02 -10.70
N ASN A 404 -36.48 -56.63 -10.96
CA ASN A 404 -37.65 -57.27 -10.36
C ASN A 404 -38.00 -58.53 -11.16
N ASP A 405 -37.95 -59.69 -10.49
CA ASP A 405 -38.08 -61.01 -11.12
C ASP A 405 -39.53 -61.37 -11.46
N SER A 406 -40.50 -60.61 -10.95
CA SER A 406 -41.91 -60.83 -11.28
C SER A 406 -42.16 -60.54 -12.77
N PRO A 407 -42.88 -61.40 -13.50
CA PRO A 407 -43.30 -61.10 -14.87
C PRO A 407 -44.11 -59.81 -14.95
N ALA A 408 -43.99 -59.05 -16.03
CA ALA A 408 -44.71 -57.79 -16.20
C ALA A 408 -46.23 -57.94 -16.05
N SER A 409 -46.80 -59.11 -16.38
CA SER A 409 -48.22 -59.44 -16.28
C SER A 409 -48.77 -59.59 -14.86
N MET A 410 -47.90 -59.70 -13.84
CA MET A 410 -48.32 -59.95 -12.44
C MET A 410 -48.45 -58.67 -11.61
N GLU A 411 -47.99 -57.52 -12.13
CA GLU A 411 -48.08 -56.19 -11.48
C GLU A 411 -47.51 -56.10 -10.05
N LYS A 412 -46.59 -57.01 -9.68
CA LYS A 412 -45.92 -57.01 -8.37
C LYS A 412 -44.75 -56.03 -8.35
N ASN A 413 -45.04 -54.76 -8.14
CA ASN A 413 -44.03 -53.71 -8.02
C ASN A 413 -43.28 -53.84 -6.69
N VAL A 414 -42.01 -53.42 -6.67
CA VAL A 414 -41.16 -53.49 -5.47
C VAL A 414 -40.68 -52.11 -5.08
N LEU A 415 -40.82 -51.75 -3.81
CA LEU A 415 -40.25 -50.57 -3.20
C LEU A 415 -38.92 -50.90 -2.52
N ILE A 416 -37.83 -50.36 -3.04
CA ILE A 416 -36.52 -50.43 -2.42
C ILE A 416 -36.47 -49.33 -1.36
N LYS A 417 -36.15 -49.73 -0.13
CA LYS A 417 -36.08 -48.83 1.03
C LYS A 417 -34.65 -48.52 1.42
N ASN A 418 -33.81 -49.54 1.60
CA ASN A 418 -32.44 -49.34 2.08
C ASN A 418 -31.44 -50.20 1.31
N ILE A 419 -30.24 -49.65 1.10
CA ILE A 419 -29.08 -50.38 0.59
C ILE A 419 -27.88 -50.04 1.49
N THR A 420 -27.26 -51.06 2.07
CA THR A 420 -26.08 -50.94 2.92
C THR A 420 -24.85 -51.45 2.17
N PHE A 421 -23.78 -50.65 2.20
CA PHE A 421 -22.46 -51.02 1.69
C PHE A 421 -21.47 -51.09 2.85
N LYS A 422 -20.62 -52.12 2.88
CA LYS A 422 -19.36 -52.06 3.63
C LYS A 422 -18.31 -51.41 2.75
N VAL A 423 -17.61 -50.42 3.29
CA VAL A 423 -16.48 -49.77 2.62
C VAL A 423 -15.17 -50.39 3.10
N GLU A 424 -14.42 -50.93 2.15
CA GLU A 424 -13.10 -51.53 2.36
C GLU A 424 -11.99 -50.64 1.81
N GLY A 425 -10.77 -50.78 2.35
CA GLY A 425 -9.64 -49.91 2.05
C GLY A 425 -9.49 -48.75 3.05
N ALA A 426 -9.36 -47.53 2.54
CA ALA A 426 -9.15 -46.28 3.29
C ALA A 426 -10.32 -45.95 4.24
N ASP A 427 -10.12 -44.98 5.14
CA ASP A 427 -11.13 -44.63 6.14
C ASP A 427 -12.37 -43.99 5.50
N ILE A 428 -13.54 -44.57 5.75
CA ILE A 428 -14.82 -44.08 5.25
C ILE A 428 -15.15 -42.67 5.76
N ASN A 429 -14.58 -42.23 6.89
CA ASN A 429 -14.76 -40.88 7.40
C ASN A 429 -14.16 -39.80 6.47
N ASN A 430 -13.27 -40.20 5.56
CA ASN A 430 -12.73 -39.33 4.52
C ASN A 430 -13.67 -39.19 3.31
N LEU A 431 -14.90 -39.73 3.40
CA LEU A 431 -15.98 -39.57 2.43
C LEU A 431 -17.23 -38.97 3.10
N LYS A 432 -17.97 -38.14 2.37
CA LYS A 432 -19.27 -37.57 2.77
C LYS A 432 -20.24 -37.52 1.59
N ASP A 433 -21.46 -37.06 1.85
CA ASP A 433 -22.48 -36.80 0.82
C ASP A 433 -22.76 -38.02 -0.06
N PHE A 434 -22.95 -39.19 0.57
CA PHE A 434 -23.24 -40.43 -0.13
C PHE A 434 -24.61 -40.37 -0.81
N LYS A 435 -24.65 -40.76 -2.09
CA LYS A 435 -25.82 -40.67 -2.97
C LYS A 435 -25.94 -41.90 -3.86
N LEU A 436 -27.17 -42.14 -4.32
CA LEU A 436 -27.47 -43.10 -5.39
C LEU A 436 -28.08 -42.38 -6.58
N LEU A 437 -27.56 -42.67 -7.78
CA LEU A 437 -28.17 -42.24 -9.04
C LEU A 437 -28.83 -43.44 -9.71
N ARG A 438 -30.12 -43.35 -10.03
CA ARG A 438 -30.85 -44.35 -10.82
C ARG A 438 -30.86 -43.93 -12.28
N ASN A 439 -30.33 -44.79 -13.16
CA ASN A 439 -30.24 -44.53 -14.61
C ASN A 439 -29.68 -43.13 -14.93
N GLY A 440 -28.69 -42.67 -14.15
CA GLY A 440 -28.04 -41.37 -14.30
C GLY A 440 -28.72 -40.18 -13.59
N LYS A 441 -29.90 -40.34 -12.98
CA LYS A 441 -30.59 -39.29 -12.22
C LYS A 441 -30.43 -39.50 -10.71
N GLU A 442 -30.11 -38.45 -9.97
CA GLU A 442 -29.98 -38.50 -8.51
C GLU A 442 -31.31 -38.89 -7.84
N LEU A 443 -31.27 -39.90 -6.97
CA LEU A 443 -32.38 -40.25 -6.09
C LEU A 443 -32.34 -39.37 -4.84
N LYS A 444 -33.51 -39.08 -4.28
CA LYS A 444 -33.60 -38.47 -2.95
C LYS A 444 -33.15 -39.51 -1.91
N THR A 445 -31.92 -39.36 -1.42
CA THR A 445 -31.30 -40.29 -0.47
C THR A 445 -30.92 -39.61 0.83
N THR A 446 -31.14 -40.30 1.95
CA THR A 446 -30.45 -39.99 3.22
C THR A 446 -29.44 -41.10 3.51
N TYR A 447 -28.35 -40.78 4.21
CA TYR A 447 -27.32 -41.77 4.54
C TYR A 447 -26.98 -41.79 6.02
N LEU A 448 -26.58 -42.95 6.51
CA LEU A 448 -26.07 -43.16 7.86
C LEU A 448 -24.77 -43.98 7.77
N VAL A 449 -23.68 -43.43 8.31
CA VAL A 449 -22.40 -44.13 8.47
C VAL A 449 -22.31 -44.72 9.88
N ASN A 450 -22.01 -46.01 9.99
CA ASN A 450 -21.81 -46.69 11.26
C ASN A 450 -20.61 -47.66 11.16
N GLY A 451 -19.49 -47.28 11.76
CA GLY A 451 -18.23 -47.98 11.56
C GLY A 451 -17.81 -47.94 10.09
N ARG A 452 -17.61 -49.11 9.46
CA ARG A 452 -17.29 -49.24 8.02
C ARG A 452 -18.51 -49.45 7.12
N ASP A 453 -19.72 -49.43 7.67
CA ASP A 453 -20.94 -49.61 6.90
C ASP A 453 -21.58 -48.25 6.62
N VAL A 454 -22.00 -48.01 5.38
CA VAL A 454 -22.85 -46.88 4.99
C VAL A 454 -24.20 -47.41 4.50
N THR A 455 -25.28 -46.97 5.14
CA THR A 455 -26.66 -47.31 4.75
C THR A 455 -27.29 -46.12 4.06
N LEU A 456 -27.76 -46.33 2.84
CA LEU A 456 -28.49 -45.36 2.03
C LEU A 456 -29.98 -45.69 2.09
N THR A 457 -30.76 -44.78 2.66
CA THR A 457 -32.22 -44.83 2.63
C THR A 457 -32.73 -44.14 1.38
N VAL A 458 -33.53 -44.89 0.63
CA VAL A 458 -34.12 -44.56 -0.67
C VAL A 458 -35.63 -44.80 -0.61
N ASN A 459 -36.35 -44.23 -1.56
CA ASN A 459 -37.78 -44.49 -1.75
C ASN A 459 -38.01 -44.73 -3.25
N ASP A 460 -37.49 -45.85 -3.75
CA ASP A 460 -37.42 -46.11 -5.18
C ASP A 460 -38.25 -47.34 -5.57
N GLN A 461 -39.22 -47.14 -6.46
CA GLN A 461 -40.07 -48.20 -6.97
C GLN A 461 -39.50 -48.81 -8.26
N LEU A 462 -39.40 -50.14 -8.28
CA LEU A 462 -39.04 -50.94 -9.44
C LEU A 462 -40.24 -51.81 -9.87
N ASP A 463 -40.82 -51.45 -11.01
CA ASP A 463 -42.02 -52.11 -11.53
C ASP A 463 -41.75 -53.57 -11.95
N SER A 464 -42.82 -54.37 -11.97
CA SER A 464 -42.77 -55.78 -12.37
C SER A 464 -42.07 -55.98 -13.72
N GLY A 465 -41.07 -56.87 -13.76
CA GLY A 465 -40.30 -57.21 -14.96
C GLY A 465 -39.29 -56.15 -15.42
N LYS A 466 -39.15 -55.03 -14.69
CA LYS A 466 -38.20 -53.96 -15.02
C LYS A 466 -36.87 -54.13 -14.28
N SER A 467 -35.84 -53.50 -14.84
CA SER A 467 -34.52 -53.39 -14.20
C SER A 467 -34.04 -51.95 -14.22
N ALA A 468 -33.16 -51.60 -13.28
CA ALA A 468 -32.55 -50.28 -13.19
C ALA A 468 -31.07 -50.38 -12.78
N VAL A 469 -30.26 -49.46 -13.29
CA VAL A 469 -28.84 -49.31 -12.94
C VAL A 469 -28.73 -48.24 -11.86
N TYR A 470 -28.03 -48.57 -10.79
CA TYR A 470 -27.77 -47.70 -9.65
C TYR A 470 -26.28 -47.42 -9.59
N LYS A 471 -25.92 -46.14 -9.40
CA LYS A 471 -24.54 -45.68 -9.27
C LYS A 471 -24.31 -45.11 -7.89
N VAL A 472 -23.27 -45.60 -7.21
CA VAL A 472 -22.86 -45.11 -5.90
C VAL A 472 -21.95 -43.90 -6.09
N VAL A 473 -22.26 -42.80 -5.40
CA VAL A 473 -21.52 -41.55 -5.50
C VAL A 473 -21.23 -41.02 -4.09
N ALA A 474 -20.03 -40.49 -3.86
CA ALA A 474 -19.65 -39.80 -2.62
C ALA A 474 -18.63 -38.69 -2.90
N THR A 475 -18.45 -37.80 -1.94
CA THR A 475 -17.53 -36.67 -2.01
C THR A 475 -16.37 -36.89 -1.03
N PRO A 476 -15.10 -36.95 -1.49
CA PRO A 476 -13.96 -37.06 -0.60
C PRO A 476 -13.72 -35.76 0.17
N THR A 477 -13.45 -35.88 1.47
CA THR A 477 -13.16 -34.76 2.37
C THR A 477 -11.66 -34.60 2.64
N ASN A 478 -10.94 -35.72 2.67
CA ASN A 478 -9.53 -35.78 3.00
C ASN A 478 -8.84 -36.92 2.23
N ILE A 479 -7.51 -36.88 2.14
CA ILE A 479 -6.68 -37.94 1.57
C ILE A 479 -5.52 -38.17 2.53
N GLU A 480 -5.34 -39.38 3.04
CA GLU A 480 -4.29 -39.67 4.04
C GLU A 480 -3.04 -40.27 3.40
N ASN A 481 -3.19 -41.04 2.33
CA ASN A 481 -2.09 -41.77 1.71
C ASN A 481 -1.43 -41.00 0.55
N ALA A 482 -0.09 -41.07 0.48
CA ALA A 482 0.69 -40.41 -0.56
C ALA A 482 0.41 -40.91 -1.99
N ASP A 483 -0.02 -42.16 -2.14
CA ASP A 483 -0.43 -42.76 -3.43
C ASP A 483 -1.94 -42.60 -3.72
N GLY A 484 -2.66 -41.92 -2.83
CA GLY A 484 -4.11 -41.76 -2.83
C GLY A 484 -4.85 -42.81 -2.00
N ASP A 485 -6.07 -42.46 -1.60
CA ASP A 485 -6.93 -43.30 -0.77
C ASP A 485 -7.81 -44.19 -1.65
N GLY A 486 -7.72 -45.50 -1.44
CA GLY A 486 -8.49 -46.50 -2.19
C GLY A 486 -9.72 -46.99 -1.44
N TYR A 487 -10.88 -46.97 -2.09
CA TYR A 487 -12.17 -47.38 -1.54
C TYR A 487 -12.83 -48.45 -2.42
N THR A 488 -13.38 -49.49 -1.78
CA THR A 488 -14.21 -50.51 -2.45
C THR A 488 -15.53 -50.66 -1.69
N PHE A 489 -16.66 -50.52 -2.38
CA PHE A 489 -18.00 -50.65 -1.80
C PHE A 489 -18.55 -52.05 -2.07
N VAL A 490 -18.96 -52.76 -1.00
CA VAL A 490 -19.35 -54.17 -1.08
C VAL A 490 -20.71 -54.41 -0.41
N ILE A 491 -21.59 -55.17 -1.08
CA ILE A 491 -22.79 -55.76 -0.49
C ILE A 491 -22.43 -57.17 -0.02
N ARG A 492 -22.52 -57.45 1.29
CA ARG A 492 -21.96 -58.68 1.87
C ARG A 492 -22.93 -59.84 1.93
N ARG A 493 -24.22 -59.54 1.89
CA ARG A 493 -25.31 -60.50 2.12
C ARG A 493 -26.64 -59.95 1.61
N ALA A 494 -27.63 -60.82 1.47
CA ALA A 494 -28.96 -60.45 1.01
C ALA A 494 -29.65 -59.40 1.91
N GLU A 495 -29.39 -59.44 3.22
CA GLU A 495 -30.01 -58.55 4.22
C GLU A 495 -29.47 -57.11 4.18
N ASP A 496 -28.36 -56.85 3.47
CA ASP A 496 -27.86 -55.49 3.28
C ASP A 496 -28.74 -54.69 2.30
N VAL A 497 -29.74 -55.33 1.65
CA VAL A 497 -30.75 -54.66 0.83
C VAL A 497 -32.14 -54.95 1.40
N ILE A 498 -32.89 -53.90 1.69
CA ILE A 498 -34.27 -54.00 2.17
C ILE A 498 -35.20 -53.48 1.10
N ALA A 499 -36.07 -54.37 0.61
CA ALA A 499 -37.10 -54.06 -0.36
C ALA A 499 -38.41 -54.78 -0.01
N GLU A 500 -39.54 -54.16 -0.34
CA GLU A 500 -40.89 -54.64 -0.04
C GLU A 500 -41.75 -54.67 -1.29
N GLU A 501 -42.63 -55.66 -1.42
CA GLU A 501 -43.63 -55.70 -2.48
C GLU A 501 -44.72 -54.66 -2.19
N LEU A 502 -45.08 -53.85 -3.20
CA LEU A 502 -46.14 -52.85 -3.10
C LEU A 502 -47.51 -53.53 -3.29
N GLY A 503 -48.21 -53.76 -2.19
CA GLY A 503 -49.55 -54.36 -2.19
C GLY A 503 -50.66 -53.38 -1.75
N GLN A 504 -51.91 -53.68 -2.12
CA GLN A 504 -53.11 -52.89 -1.78
C GLN A 504 -53.49 -52.91 -0.28
N ASN A 505 -52.91 -53.80 0.55
CA ASN A 505 -53.37 -54.10 1.91
C ASN A 505 -52.43 -53.66 3.05
N SER A 506 -51.53 -52.68 2.84
CA SER A 506 -50.70 -52.06 3.89
C SER A 506 -49.70 -52.97 4.64
N VAL A 507 -49.57 -54.25 4.30
CA VAL A 507 -48.59 -55.18 4.88
C VAL A 507 -47.35 -55.24 3.97
N GLY A 508 -46.19 -54.84 4.49
CA GLY A 508 -44.93 -54.82 3.74
C GLY A 508 -44.32 -56.22 3.63
N TYR A 509 -44.50 -56.91 2.50
CA TYR A 509 -43.89 -58.21 2.24
C TYR A 509 -42.43 -58.04 1.82
N ARG A 510 -41.48 -58.58 2.59
CA ARG A 510 -40.06 -58.46 2.25
C ARG A 510 -39.72 -59.31 1.04
N VAL A 511 -39.08 -58.67 0.08
CA VAL A 511 -38.67 -59.27 -1.19
C VAL A 511 -37.34 -60.00 -1.00
N ALA A 512 -37.25 -61.22 -1.50
CA ALA A 512 -36.00 -61.98 -1.44
C ALA A 512 -34.96 -61.38 -2.39
N ILE A 513 -33.71 -61.25 -1.93
CA ILE A 513 -32.61 -60.68 -2.71
C ILE A 513 -31.71 -61.81 -3.21
N LYS A 514 -31.53 -61.90 -4.54
CA LYS A 514 -30.76 -62.93 -5.23
C LYS A 514 -29.53 -62.33 -5.91
N GLY A 515 -28.47 -63.13 -5.99
CA GLY A 515 -27.25 -62.77 -6.74
C GLY A 515 -26.47 -61.59 -6.16
N TRP A 516 -26.60 -61.27 -4.86
CA TRP A 516 -25.87 -60.16 -4.23
C TRP A 516 -24.35 -60.23 -4.42
N ASN A 517 -23.80 -61.44 -4.57
CA ASN A 517 -22.40 -61.73 -4.89
C ASN A 517 -21.98 -61.34 -6.32
N ASN A 518 -22.94 -60.97 -7.19
CA ASN A 518 -22.66 -60.41 -8.53
C ASN A 518 -22.26 -58.93 -8.49
N VAL A 519 -22.37 -58.27 -7.32
CA VAL A 519 -22.04 -56.85 -7.15
C VAL A 519 -20.55 -56.68 -6.90
N ASP A 520 -19.81 -56.36 -7.95
CA ASP A 520 -18.41 -55.94 -7.88
C ASP A 520 -18.27 -54.51 -8.41
N LEU A 521 -18.11 -53.55 -7.49
CA LEU A 521 -18.03 -52.13 -7.82
C LEU A 521 -16.62 -51.67 -8.22
N LYS A 522 -15.62 -52.56 -8.06
CA LYS A 522 -14.18 -52.32 -8.24
C LYS A 522 -13.61 -51.22 -7.35
N LYS A 523 -12.28 -51.11 -7.32
CA LYS A 523 -11.58 -50.14 -6.46
C LYS A 523 -11.60 -48.75 -7.10
N THR A 524 -11.97 -47.74 -6.31
CA THR A 524 -11.80 -46.33 -6.69
C THR A 524 -10.72 -45.68 -5.84
N THR A 525 -9.68 -45.13 -6.48
CA THR A 525 -8.56 -44.45 -5.80
C THR A 525 -8.67 -42.93 -5.98
N ILE A 526 -8.78 -42.19 -4.89
CA ILE A 526 -8.78 -40.72 -4.89
C ILE A 526 -7.35 -40.23 -4.58
N LYS A 527 -6.77 -39.44 -5.48
CA LYS A 527 -5.42 -38.88 -5.37
C LYS A 527 -5.45 -37.43 -4.90
N GLY A 528 -4.37 -37.00 -4.24
CA GLY A 528 -4.14 -35.61 -3.82
C GLY A 528 -4.14 -34.62 -5.00
N GLY A 529 -4.41 -33.34 -4.69
CA GLY A 529 -4.64 -32.31 -5.72
C GLY A 529 -3.35 -31.76 -6.35
N THR A 530 -3.34 -31.53 -7.66
CA THR A 530 -2.24 -30.88 -8.39
C THR A 530 -2.04 -29.43 -7.93
N ILE A 531 -0.79 -29.03 -7.71
CA ILE A 531 -0.36 -27.63 -7.54
C ILE A 531 0.12 -27.11 -8.90
N THR A 532 -0.34 -25.93 -9.31
CA THR A 532 0.03 -25.35 -10.61
C THR A 532 0.76 -24.02 -10.41
N LEU A 533 1.98 -23.93 -10.93
CA LEU A 533 2.73 -22.69 -11.07
C LEU A 533 2.46 -22.08 -12.46
N THR A 534 2.04 -20.83 -12.49
CA THR A 534 1.75 -20.10 -13.73
C THR A 534 2.56 -18.81 -13.75
N ARG A 535 3.36 -18.60 -14.78
CA ARG A 535 4.01 -17.30 -15.02
C ARG A 535 2.98 -16.24 -15.41
N ASP A 536 3.24 -15.00 -15.04
CA ASP A 536 2.55 -13.85 -15.65
C ASP A 536 3.05 -13.70 -17.10
N ALA A 537 2.12 -13.81 -18.06
CA ALA A 537 2.45 -13.75 -19.48
C ALA A 537 2.94 -12.35 -19.92
N ASN A 538 2.57 -11.31 -19.17
CA ASN A 538 2.94 -9.92 -19.45
C ASN A 538 4.25 -9.50 -18.78
N PHE A 539 4.79 -10.34 -17.89
CA PHE A 539 6.04 -10.01 -17.20
C PHE A 539 7.26 -10.16 -18.12
N PRO A 540 8.14 -9.14 -18.19
CA PRO A 540 9.14 -9.04 -19.25
C PRO A 540 10.22 -10.12 -19.21
N SER A 541 10.80 -10.32 -20.41
CA SER A 541 12.10 -10.96 -20.72
C SER A 541 13.19 -10.83 -19.67
N VAL A 542 13.41 -9.55 -19.47
CA VAL A 542 14.63 -8.92 -19.04
C VAL A 542 14.16 -7.69 -18.29
N VAL A 543 14.71 -7.49 -17.11
CA VAL A 543 14.50 -6.30 -16.28
C VAL A 543 15.81 -5.53 -16.26
N ASN A 544 15.76 -4.22 -16.43
CA ASN A 544 16.93 -3.37 -16.24
C ASN A 544 16.86 -2.77 -14.83
N ALA A 545 17.98 -2.80 -14.12
CA ALA A 545 18.12 -2.21 -12.81
C ALA A 545 19.45 -1.44 -12.73
N ASP A 546 19.44 -0.31 -12.03
CA ASP A 546 20.66 0.46 -11.83
C ASP A 546 21.36 -0.01 -10.54
N TRP A 547 22.67 0.15 -10.46
CA TRP A 547 23.39 -0.05 -9.21
C TRP A 547 22.74 0.77 -8.08
N GLY A 548 22.53 0.15 -6.92
CA GLY A 548 21.90 0.77 -5.75
C GLY A 548 20.36 0.76 -5.71
N TYR A 549 19.66 0.22 -6.71
CA TYR A 549 18.18 0.11 -6.66
C TYR A 549 17.70 -0.93 -5.64
N SER A 550 16.58 -0.67 -4.95
CA SER A 550 15.90 -1.65 -4.07
C SER A 550 14.64 -2.22 -4.71
N ASP A 551 14.21 -3.38 -4.20
CA ASP A 551 12.89 -3.98 -4.48
C ASP A 551 12.53 -4.09 -5.97
N VAL A 552 13.52 -4.37 -6.82
CA VAL A 552 13.34 -4.63 -8.24
C VAL A 552 12.62 -5.97 -8.39
N THR A 553 11.38 -5.96 -8.88
CA THR A 553 10.64 -7.18 -9.19
C THR A 553 11.26 -7.89 -10.39
N ILE A 554 11.67 -9.14 -10.20
CA ILE A 554 12.35 -9.95 -11.22
C ILE A 554 11.60 -11.25 -11.54
N ALA A 555 10.51 -11.56 -10.86
CA ALA A 555 9.59 -12.62 -11.24
C ALA A 555 8.17 -12.28 -10.79
N LYS A 556 7.18 -12.64 -11.60
CA LYS A 556 5.76 -12.51 -11.28
C LYS A 556 4.96 -13.70 -11.82
N GLY A 557 4.06 -14.22 -11.01
CA GLY A 557 3.21 -15.36 -11.38
C GLY A 557 2.22 -15.72 -10.29
N THR A 558 1.66 -16.92 -10.39
CA THR A 558 0.72 -17.47 -9.43
C THR A 558 1.03 -18.92 -9.09
N ILE A 559 0.70 -19.31 -7.87
CA ILE A 559 0.60 -20.69 -7.42
C ILE A 559 -0.86 -20.99 -7.10
N LYS A 560 -1.40 -22.01 -7.76
CA LYS A 560 -2.76 -22.48 -7.53
C LYS A 560 -2.72 -23.82 -6.82
N LEU A 561 -3.42 -23.90 -5.69
CA LEU A 561 -3.47 -25.06 -4.84
C LEU A 561 -4.91 -25.54 -4.69
N ASN A 562 -5.11 -26.83 -4.92
CA ASN A 562 -6.42 -27.47 -4.74
C ASN A 562 -6.67 -27.90 -3.29
N GLN A 563 -5.63 -27.89 -2.45
CA GLN A 563 -5.63 -28.13 -1.01
C GLN A 563 -4.60 -27.22 -0.35
N SER A 564 -4.77 -26.90 0.94
CA SER A 564 -3.79 -26.10 1.69
C SER A 564 -2.49 -26.87 1.86
N THR A 565 -1.36 -26.15 1.83
CA THR A 565 -0.02 -26.72 1.81
C THR A 565 0.94 -25.94 2.70
N LYS A 566 1.93 -26.64 3.25
CA LYS A 566 3.11 -26.02 3.86
C LYS A 566 4.40 -26.43 3.13
N PHE A 567 5.41 -25.58 3.17
CA PHE A 567 6.79 -25.84 2.74
C PHE A 567 7.73 -25.50 3.89
N GLU A 568 8.12 -26.50 4.68
CA GLU A 568 8.84 -26.30 5.94
C GLU A 568 10.25 -25.76 5.74
N GLY A 569 10.91 -26.12 4.63
CA GLY A 569 12.23 -25.58 4.28
C GLY A 569 12.15 -24.33 3.42
N GLY A 570 10.95 -23.78 3.22
CA GLY A 570 10.69 -22.61 2.39
C GLY A 570 11.06 -22.82 0.92
N LEU A 571 11.87 -21.91 0.37
CA LEU A 571 12.17 -21.84 -1.06
C LEU A 571 13.65 -21.55 -1.34
N VAL A 572 14.25 -22.31 -2.25
CA VAL A 572 15.65 -22.18 -2.69
C VAL A 572 15.70 -21.95 -4.20
N LEU A 573 16.35 -20.86 -4.61
CA LEU A 573 16.57 -20.50 -6.00
C LEU A 573 18.03 -20.70 -6.35
N THR A 574 18.31 -21.40 -7.44
CA THR A 574 19.69 -21.65 -7.90
C THR A 574 20.10 -20.58 -8.89
N GLY A 575 21.32 -20.06 -8.77
CA GLY A 575 21.90 -19.18 -9.80
C GLY A 575 22.12 -19.95 -11.10
N LYS A 576 21.79 -19.37 -12.25
CA LYS A 576 22.06 -20.01 -13.55
C LYS A 576 23.57 -20.16 -13.75
N ALA A 577 24.01 -21.21 -14.45
CA ALA A 577 25.44 -21.45 -14.68
C ALA A 577 26.16 -20.21 -15.27
N GLY A 578 27.25 -19.77 -14.63
CA GLY A 578 28.01 -18.58 -15.01
C GLY A 578 27.44 -17.25 -14.52
N SER A 579 26.29 -17.25 -13.83
CA SER A 579 25.70 -16.06 -13.23
C SER A 579 26.48 -15.63 -11.98
N ASN A 580 26.65 -14.31 -11.80
CA ASN A 580 27.28 -13.73 -10.62
C ASN A 580 26.22 -12.98 -9.78
N LEU A 581 25.77 -13.62 -8.70
CA LEU A 581 24.77 -13.05 -7.80
C LEU A 581 25.32 -12.03 -6.81
N ASN A 582 26.61 -11.67 -6.86
CA ASN A 582 27.16 -10.61 -5.99
C ASN A 582 26.52 -9.24 -6.26
N ALA A 583 25.85 -9.07 -7.40
CA ALA A 583 25.04 -7.89 -7.68
C ALA A 583 23.76 -7.82 -6.82
N VAL A 584 23.32 -8.92 -6.20
CA VAL A 584 22.14 -8.95 -5.35
C VAL A 584 22.56 -8.74 -3.89
N ARG A 585 22.14 -7.62 -3.31
CA ARG A 585 22.39 -7.29 -1.89
C ARG A 585 21.34 -7.89 -0.96
N ARG A 586 20.08 -7.86 -1.36
CA ARG A 586 18.93 -8.39 -0.62
C ARG A 586 17.95 -9.01 -1.60
N ALA A 587 17.16 -9.97 -1.15
CA ALA A 587 16.06 -10.53 -1.91
C ALA A 587 14.86 -10.77 -1.00
N SER A 588 13.67 -10.54 -1.52
CA SER A 588 12.41 -10.82 -0.84
C SER A 588 11.46 -11.57 -1.76
N LEU A 589 10.79 -12.57 -1.22
CA LEU A 589 9.75 -13.36 -1.88
C LEU A 589 8.41 -12.97 -1.29
N VAL A 590 7.49 -12.50 -2.11
CA VAL A 590 6.11 -12.23 -1.72
C VAL A 590 5.23 -13.36 -2.25
N ILE A 591 4.58 -14.09 -1.35
CA ILE A 591 3.65 -15.16 -1.72
C ILE A 591 2.42 -15.15 -0.81
N GLY A 592 1.23 -15.14 -1.40
CA GLY A 592 -0.03 -15.06 -0.64
C GLY A 592 -0.17 -13.78 0.21
N GLY A 593 0.45 -12.68 -0.20
CA GLY A 593 0.47 -11.41 0.54
C GLY A 593 1.45 -11.36 1.72
N ARG A 594 2.23 -12.42 1.96
CA ARG A 594 3.30 -12.46 2.98
C ARG A 594 4.67 -12.27 2.34
N THR A 595 5.54 -11.52 2.99
CA THR A 595 6.92 -11.25 2.55
C THR A 595 7.90 -12.10 3.33
N TYR A 596 8.74 -12.85 2.61
CA TYR A 596 9.81 -13.68 3.12
C TYR A 596 11.14 -13.09 2.70
N GLN A 597 11.99 -12.74 3.68
CA GLN A 597 13.32 -12.22 3.41
C GLN A 597 14.30 -13.36 3.17
N ALA A 598 15.22 -13.19 2.22
CA ALA A 598 16.27 -14.16 1.99
C ALA A 598 17.18 -14.25 3.22
N THR A 599 17.45 -15.49 3.66
CA THR A 599 18.36 -15.80 4.76
C THR A 599 19.80 -15.94 4.29
N GLU A 600 19.99 -16.29 3.01
CA GLU A 600 21.31 -16.45 2.39
C GLU A 600 21.26 -15.99 0.91
N ILE A 601 22.30 -15.28 0.50
CA ILE A 601 22.56 -14.89 -0.90
C ILE A 601 24.02 -15.20 -1.17
N ALA A 602 24.27 -16.16 -2.06
CA ALA A 602 25.61 -16.62 -2.42
C ALA A 602 25.68 -16.86 -3.93
N THR A 603 26.89 -17.10 -4.46
CA THR A 603 27.09 -17.43 -5.88
C THR A 603 26.24 -18.61 -6.34
N GLY A 604 25.97 -19.57 -5.44
CA GLY A 604 25.15 -20.76 -5.74
C GLY A 604 23.64 -20.51 -5.79
N GLY A 605 23.13 -19.39 -5.24
CA GLY A 605 21.69 -19.14 -5.19
C GLY A 605 21.21 -18.23 -4.06
N ILE A 606 19.88 -18.15 -3.92
CA ILE A 606 19.17 -17.39 -2.90
C ILE A 606 18.30 -18.36 -2.09
N LYS A 607 18.37 -18.30 -0.76
CA LYS A 607 17.55 -19.14 0.14
C LYS A 607 16.57 -18.31 0.95
N PHE A 608 15.36 -18.83 1.08
CA PHE A 608 14.30 -18.34 1.94
C PHE A 608 13.90 -19.49 2.88
N ASP A 609 14.61 -19.64 4.01
CA ASP A 609 14.44 -20.81 4.91
C ASP A 609 13.18 -20.75 5.80
N SER A 610 12.41 -19.68 5.72
CA SER A 610 11.18 -19.51 6.47
C SER A 610 10.07 -20.43 5.95
N GLU A 611 9.31 -21.04 6.86
CA GLU A 611 8.16 -21.88 6.51
C GLU A 611 7.12 -21.09 5.71
N ILE A 612 6.75 -21.63 4.55
CA ILE A 612 5.72 -21.05 3.68
C ILE A 612 4.42 -21.83 3.86
N TYR A 613 3.40 -21.18 4.39
CA TYR A 613 2.04 -21.72 4.52
C TYR A 613 1.13 -21.08 3.47
N LEU A 614 0.44 -21.89 2.67
CA LEU A 614 -0.50 -21.43 1.66
C LEU A 614 -1.84 -22.15 1.82
N GLU A 615 -2.91 -21.38 1.90
CA GLU A 615 -4.26 -21.93 1.88
C GLU A 615 -4.65 -22.41 0.48
N LYS A 616 -5.66 -23.28 0.41
CA LYS A 616 -6.32 -23.63 -0.85
C LYS A 616 -6.76 -22.36 -1.59
N GLY A 617 -6.40 -22.25 -2.87
CA GLY A 617 -6.72 -21.07 -3.68
C GLY A 617 -5.62 -20.73 -4.68
N SER A 618 -5.71 -19.54 -5.27
CA SER A 618 -4.68 -18.99 -6.13
C SER A 618 -3.99 -17.85 -5.39
N HIS A 619 -2.66 -17.91 -5.30
CA HIS A 619 -1.84 -16.88 -4.65
C HIS A 619 -0.85 -16.29 -5.64
N ASN A 620 -0.63 -14.99 -5.55
CA ASN A 620 0.40 -14.32 -6.34
C ASN A 620 1.79 -14.67 -5.78
N ILE A 621 2.75 -14.78 -6.68
CA ILE A 621 4.17 -14.90 -6.40
C ILE A 621 4.87 -13.69 -7.02
N GLU A 622 5.64 -12.96 -6.23
CA GLU A 622 6.55 -11.92 -6.69
C GLU A 622 7.93 -12.11 -6.05
N LEU A 623 9.00 -12.08 -6.85
CA LEU A 623 10.38 -12.09 -6.36
C LEU A 623 10.98 -10.72 -6.59
N ASN A 624 11.45 -10.09 -5.51
CA ASN A 624 12.10 -8.78 -5.56
C ASN A 624 13.56 -8.88 -5.12
N VAL A 625 14.43 -8.08 -5.73
CA VAL A 625 15.86 -7.99 -5.39
C VAL A 625 16.30 -6.55 -5.22
N SER A 626 17.22 -6.31 -4.28
CA SER A 626 17.97 -5.06 -4.19
C SER A 626 19.36 -5.25 -4.79
N ILE A 627 19.79 -4.32 -5.64
CA ILE A 627 21.09 -4.34 -6.31
C ILE A 627 22.18 -3.76 -5.40
N ALA A 628 23.41 -4.25 -5.52
CA ALA A 628 24.57 -3.75 -4.78
C ALA A 628 24.75 -2.23 -4.98
N SER A 629 25.23 -1.54 -3.95
CA SER A 629 25.36 -0.08 -3.94
C SER A 629 26.54 0.45 -4.76
N SER A 630 27.46 -0.42 -5.19
CA SER A 630 28.63 -0.05 -5.96
C SER A 630 28.82 -1.02 -7.11
N ALA A 631 29.29 -0.49 -8.24
CA ALA A 631 29.53 -1.29 -9.42
C ALA A 631 30.59 -2.36 -9.15
N ILE A 632 30.29 -3.60 -9.57
CA ILE A 632 31.22 -4.72 -9.49
C ILE A 632 31.88 -4.87 -10.86
N ALA A 633 33.22 -4.92 -10.87
CA ALA A 633 33.99 -5.02 -12.11
C ALA A 633 33.53 -6.20 -12.96
N ASN A 634 33.32 -5.96 -14.26
CA ASN A 634 32.90 -6.95 -15.27
C ASN A 634 31.52 -7.61 -15.01
N LEU A 635 30.66 -7.03 -14.17
CA LEU A 635 29.30 -7.50 -13.94
C LEU A 635 28.28 -6.56 -14.60
N HIS A 636 27.60 -7.05 -15.64
CA HIS A 636 26.59 -6.29 -16.39
C HIS A 636 25.20 -6.92 -16.36
N ALA A 637 25.08 -8.17 -15.90
CA ALA A 637 23.81 -8.86 -15.72
C ALA A 637 23.95 -10.05 -14.78
N PHE A 638 22.82 -10.53 -14.25
CA PHE A 638 22.72 -11.82 -13.57
C PHE A 638 21.40 -12.54 -13.92
N GLU A 639 21.41 -13.85 -13.80
CA GLU A 639 20.28 -14.75 -14.05
C GLU A 639 20.12 -15.77 -12.91
N ILE A 640 18.87 -16.13 -12.63
CA ILE A 640 18.48 -17.13 -11.62
C ILE A 640 17.56 -18.14 -12.33
N GLU A 641 17.65 -19.41 -11.95
CA GLU A 641 16.75 -20.46 -12.47
C GLU A 641 15.28 -20.18 -12.13
N ASN A 642 14.37 -20.64 -12.98
CA ASN A 642 12.93 -20.42 -12.78
C ASN A 642 12.43 -21.01 -11.46
N ILE A 643 11.40 -20.40 -10.88
CA ILE A 643 10.71 -20.98 -9.73
C ILE A 643 9.93 -22.20 -10.24
N ALA A 644 10.31 -23.37 -9.74
CA ALA A 644 9.76 -24.66 -10.14
C ALA A 644 9.52 -25.53 -8.92
N ASN A 645 8.99 -26.74 -9.13
CA ASN A 645 8.81 -27.71 -8.05
C ASN A 645 10.11 -27.96 -7.24
N SER A 646 11.26 -28.04 -7.91
CA SER A 646 12.56 -28.23 -7.26
C SER A 646 13.00 -27.04 -6.39
N SER A 647 12.38 -25.88 -6.53
CA SER A 647 12.66 -24.70 -5.71
C SER A 647 12.04 -24.79 -4.32
N PHE A 648 10.95 -25.54 -4.15
CA PHE A 648 10.25 -25.67 -2.88
C PHE A 648 10.82 -26.82 -2.05
N VAL A 649 11.11 -26.57 -0.78
CA VAL A 649 11.79 -27.54 0.08
C VAL A 649 10.84 -28.10 1.15
N LYS A 650 10.78 -29.44 1.25
CA LYS A 650 9.94 -30.18 2.22
C LYS A 650 8.47 -29.74 2.23
N GLY A 651 7.82 -29.85 1.07
CA GLY A 651 6.40 -29.54 0.98
C GLY A 651 5.49 -30.67 1.46
N ALA A 652 4.37 -30.34 2.11
CA ALA A 652 3.34 -31.28 2.57
C ALA A 652 1.93 -30.66 2.50
N TYR A 653 0.92 -31.50 2.26
CA TYR A 653 -0.49 -31.10 2.34
C TYR A 653 -0.88 -30.95 3.81
N LEU A 654 -1.78 -30.03 4.13
CA LEU A 654 -2.25 -29.81 5.50
C LEU A 654 -3.53 -30.60 5.76
N ASN A 655 -3.40 -31.92 5.69
CA ASN A 655 -4.39 -32.92 6.09
C ASN A 655 -4.04 -33.50 7.48
N SER A 656 -4.89 -34.40 7.99
CA SER A 656 -4.73 -35.06 9.30
C SER A 656 -3.34 -35.67 9.56
N ASP A 657 -2.62 -36.07 8.49
CA ASP A 657 -1.31 -36.76 8.57
C ASP A 657 -0.16 -36.00 7.89
N GLU A 658 -0.37 -34.74 7.50
CA GLU A 658 0.62 -33.90 6.81
C GLU A 658 1.39 -34.59 5.66
N THR A 659 0.66 -35.14 4.68
CA THR A 659 1.25 -35.96 3.60
C THR A 659 2.27 -35.17 2.76
N ALA A 660 3.51 -35.69 2.68
CA ALA A 660 4.59 -35.08 1.91
C ALA A 660 4.34 -35.01 0.39
N PHE A 661 4.88 -33.97 -0.25
CA PHE A 661 4.84 -33.80 -1.71
C PHE A 661 5.81 -34.71 -2.43
N ARG A 662 5.33 -35.25 -3.56
CA ARG A 662 6.18 -35.85 -4.58
C ARG A 662 6.39 -34.86 -5.73
N PRO A 663 7.48 -34.97 -6.49
CA PRO A 663 7.75 -34.05 -7.59
C PRO A 663 6.65 -33.96 -8.65
N SER A 664 5.86 -35.02 -8.83
CA SER A 664 4.73 -35.06 -9.77
C SER A 664 3.51 -34.24 -9.32
N HIS A 665 3.47 -33.75 -8.09
CA HIS A 665 2.30 -33.02 -7.57
C HIS A 665 2.30 -31.54 -7.95
N MET A 666 3.45 -30.96 -8.30
CA MET A 666 3.55 -29.57 -8.72
C MET A 666 4.00 -29.49 -10.19
N VAL A 667 3.21 -28.78 -11.00
CA VAL A 667 3.45 -28.62 -12.44
C VAL A 667 3.57 -27.15 -12.83
N GLY A 668 4.32 -26.88 -13.90
CA GLY A 668 4.58 -25.52 -14.39
C GLY A 668 5.77 -24.84 -13.73
N THR A 669 6.02 -23.59 -14.13
CA THR A 669 7.11 -22.76 -13.61
C THR A 669 6.70 -21.29 -13.62
N VAL A 670 7.27 -20.50 -12.69
CA VAL A 670 7.25 -19.03 -12.76
C VAL A 670 8.61 -18.57 -13.28
N ARG A 671 8.62 -17.80 -14.36
CA ARG A 671 9.87 -17.36 -14.97
C ARG A 671 10.51 -16.26 -14.14
N ILE A 672 11.81 -16.36 -13.89
CA ILE A 672 12.62 -15.25 -13.40
C ILE A 672 13.27 -14.54 -14.59
N ALA A 673 13.12 -13.22 -14.66
CA ALA A 673 13.72 -12.41 -15.71
C ALA A 673 15.23 -12.30 -15.54
N LYS A 674 15.95 -12.20 -16.66
CA LYS A 674 17.34 -11.76 -16.65
C LYS A 674 17.41 -10.32 -16.15
N VAL A 675 18.32 -10.01 -15.24
CA VAL A 675 18.49 -8.64 -14.75
C VAL A 675 19.75 -8.04 -15.39
N ASN A 676 19.59 -7.01 -16.21
CA ASN A 676 20.71 -6.20 -16.67
C ASN A 676 20.99 -5.13 -15.61
N VAL A 677 22.25 -5.00 -15.22
CA VAL A 677 22.70 -4.03 -14.23
C VAL A 677 23.49 -2.91 -14.91
N GLN A 678 23.06 -1.67 -14.73
CA GLN A 678 23.66 -0.49 -15.39
C GLN A 678 24.04 0.61 -14.39
N ALA A 679 24.83 1.58 -14.86
CA ALA A 679 25.17 2.77 -14.08
C ALA A 679 23.94 3.66 -13.86
N GLN A 680 23.85 4.24 -12.67
CA GLN A 680 22.77 5.15 -12.29
C GLN A 680 22.80 6.44 -13.11
N LYS A 681 21.64 6.89 -13.59
CA LYS A 681 21.51 8.09 -14.43
C LYS A 681 21.08 9.31 -13.60
N LEU A 682 22.05 10.08 -13.10
CA LEU A 682 21.81 11.40 -12.49
C LEU A 682 22.17 12.51 -13.48
N GLY A 683 21.23 13.42 -13.73
CA GLY A 683 21.51 14.62 -14.51
C GLY A 683 22.23 15.64 -13.64
N PHE A 684 23.40 16.11 -14.06
CA PHE A 684 24.07 17.23 -13.40
C PHE A 684 24.60 18.19 -14.46
N LYS A 685 24.15 19.45 -14.38
CA LYS A 685 24.44 20.47 -15.37
C LYS A 685 24.90 21.76 -14.68
N LYS A 686 25.94 22.39 -15.22
CA LYS A 686 26.30 23.77 -14.90
C LYS A 686 25.42 24.71 -15.71
N THR A 687 24.75 25.63 -15.05
CA THR A 687 23.87 26.65 -15.67
C THR A 687 24.50 28.04 -15.64
N GLY A 688 25.55 28.26 -14.84
CA GLY A 688 26.31 29.50 -14.81
C GLY A 688 27.46 29.47 -13.79
N PRO A 689 28.19 30.57 -13.60
CA PRO A 689 28.32 31.70 -14.53
C PRO A 689 28.89 31.25 -15.89
N ALA A 690 28.51 31.93 -16.97
CA ALA A 690 29.00 31.63 -18.34
C ALA A 690 30.43 32.13 -18.57
N GLU A 691 30.79 33.24 -17.92
CA GLU A 691 32.13 33.85 -17.97
C GLU A 691 32.89 33.59 -16.66
N ASN A 692 34.20 33.86 -16.68
CA ASN A 692 35.01 33.83 -15.47
C ASN A 692 34.62 35.00 -14.54
N VAL A 693 34.65 34.74 -13.24
CA VAL A 693 34.36 35.72 -12.19
C VAL A 693 35.63 36.53 -11.95
N LYS A 694 35.62 37.82 -12.27
CA LYS A 694 36.75 38.71 -11.99
C LYS A 694 36.55 39.44 -10.67
N ILE A 695 37.59 39.50 -9.86
CA ILE A 695 37.63 40.26 -8.60
C ILE A 695 38.92 41.07 -8.51
N VAL A 696 38.89 42.19 -7.80
CA VAL A 696 40.11 42.96 -7.52
C VAL A 696 40.81 42.37 -6.29
N GLN A 697 42.14 42.36 -6.31
CA GLN A 697 42.94 41.95 -5.16
C GLN A 697 42.53 42.73 -3.90
N GLY A 698 42.39 42.02 -2.77
CA GLY A 698 41.93 42.60 -1.51
C GLY A 698 40.40 42.62 -1.32
N ASN A 699 39.61 42.40 -2.37
CA ASN A 699 38.15 42.35 -2.26
C ASN A 699 37.68 41.01 -1.65
N THR A 700 36.83 41.10 -0.62
CA THR A 700 36.23 39.94 0.09
C THR A 700 34.71 39.86 -0.07
N ASP A 701 34.15 40.47 -1.10
CA ASP A 701 32.72 40.35 -1.42
C ASP A 701 32.40 38.93 -1.85
N GLU A 702 31.22 38.46 -1.44
CA GLU A 702 30.70 37.18 -1.89
C GLU A 702 30.34 37.23 -3.38
N LYS A 703 30.84 36.29 -4.18
CA LYS A 703 30.53 36.14 -5.61
C LYS A 703 30.02 34.74 -5.95
N VAL A 704 29.08 34.64 -6.88
CA VAL A 704 28.61 33.35 -7.42
C VAL A 704 29.67 32.78 -8.36
N ILE A 705 30.19 31.59 -8.06
CA ILE A 705 31.26 30.93 -8.83
C ILE A 705 30.79 29.66 -9.56
N PHE A 706 29.63 29.13 -9.19
CA PHE A 706 28.98 28.02 -9.85
C PHE A 706 27.47 28.10 -9.62
N ALA A 707 26.68 27.90 -10.67
CA ALA A 707 25.25 27.64 -10.59
C ALA A 707 25.00 26.27 -11.23
N GLY A 708 24.36 25.38 -10.49
CA GLY A 708 24.16 23.98 -10.84
C GLY A 708 22.70 23.58 -10.82
N GLU A 709 22.38 22.60 -11.66
CA GLU A 709 21.10 21.91 -11.67
C GLU A 709 21.32 20.40 -11.57
N ILE A 710 20.78 19.77 -10.52
CA ILE A 710 20.74 18.33 -10.35
C ILE A 710 19.34 17.86 -10.72
N THR A 711 19.22 17.03 -11.76
CA THR A 711 17.95 16.48 -12.23
C THR A 711 17.83 15.02 -11.84
N ASN A 712 16.75 14.67 -11.16
CA ASN A 712 16.40 13.29 -10.87
C ASN A 712 15.67 12.68 -12.08
N ALA A 713 16.42 11.96 -12.93
CA ALA A 713 15.88 11.24 -14.08
C ALA A 713 15.34 9.84 -13.73
N GLY A 714 15.43 9.43 -12.46
CA GLY A 714 14.89 8.18 -11.95
C GLY A 714 13.39 8.26 -11.65
N ASP A 715 12.85 7.13 -11.21
CA ASP A 715 11.45 6.92 -10.82
C ASP A 715 11.23 6.98 -9.29
N LYS A 716 12.31 7.20 -8.52
CA LYS A 716 12.32 7.27 -7.05
C LYS A 716 12.87 8.60 -6.55
N THR A 717 12.53 9.01 -5.32
CA THR A 717 12.97 10.29 -4.72
C THR A 717 14.45 10.26 -4.34
N LEU A 718 15.21 11.21 -4.88
CA LEU A 718 16.63 11.39 -4.62
C LEU A 718 16.85 12.36 -3.46
N GLU A 719 17.62 11.97 -2.46
CA GLU A 719 18.06 12.85 -1.37
C GLU A 719 19.48 13.32 -1.68
N ILE A 720 19.75 14.62 -1.58
CA ILE A 720 21.10 15.18 -1.68
C ILE A 720 21.54 15.56 -0.28
N SER A 721 22.70 15.05 0.15
CA SER A 721 23.23 15.23 1.49
C SER A 721 24.51 16.07 1.51
N GLN A 722 25.26 16.13 0.41
CA GLN A 722 26.56 16.81 0.38
C GLN A 722 26.87 17.42 -0.99
N ILE A 723 27.49 18.60 -1.01
CA ILE A 723 28.25 19.09 -2.17
C ILE A 723 29.74 19.01 -1.85
N ALA A 724 30.48 18.25 -2.65
CA ALA A 724 31.92 18.06 -2.53
C ALA A 724 32.68 18.96 -3.51
N LEU A 725 33.78 19.54 -3.04
CA LEU A 725 34.69 20.44 -3.75
C LEU A 725 36.09 19.84 -3.64
N THR A 726 36.59 19.18 -4.70
CA THR A 726 37.69 18.20 -4.55
C THR A 726 38.93 18.44 -5.44
N GLY A 727 38.78 19.20 -6.52
CA GLY A 727 39.83 19.46 -7.50
C GLY A 727 40.03 20.95 -7.69
N VAL A 728 41.06 21.49 -7.05
CA VAL A 728 41.40 22.91 -7.13
C VAL A 728 42.38 23.12 -8.27
N ASP A 729 41.91 23.71 -9.38
CA ASP A 729 42.76 24.11 -10.50
C ASP A 729 43.10 25.60 -10.35
N ALA A 730 44.35 25.88 -9.99
CA ALA A 730 44.83 27.21 -9.63
C ALA A 730 46.20 27.51 -10.26
N THR A 731 46.47 28.79 -10.59
CA THR A 731 47.75 29.23 -11.15
C THR A 731 48.94 28.72 -10.31
N ALA A 732 50.04 28.36 -10.97
CA ALA A 732 51.25 27.85 -10.32
C ALA A 732 51.88 28.84 -9.30
N GLY A 733 51.58 30.14 -9.43
CA GLY A 733 52.07 31.19 -8.52
C GLY A 733 51.40 31.23 -7.14
N ILE A 734 50.34 30.44 -6.90
CA ILE A 734 49.74 30.32 -5.55
C ILE A 734 50.43 29.17 -4.79
N PRO A 735 50.99 29.41 -3.58
CA PRO A 735 51.61 28.34 -2.78
C PRO A 735 50.62 27.25 -2.35
N ALA A 736 51.11 26.01 -2.20
CA ALA A 736 50.32 24.89 -1.70
C ALA A 736 49.72 25.19 -0.32
N ASN A 737 48.52 24.69 -0.05
CA ASN A 737 47.77 24.91 1.20
C ASN A 737 47.38 26.37 1.52
N THR A 738 47.59 27.33 0.62
CA THR A 738 47.05 28.68 0.77
C THR A 738 45.53 28.65 0.68
N LYS A 739 44.84 29.31 1.62
CA LYS A 739 43.38 29.48 1.58
C LYS A 739 42.99 30.26 0.32
N LEU A 740 42.05 29.72 -0.45
CA LEU A 740 41.56 30.33 -1.68
C LEU A 740 40.26 31.11 -1.45
N ALA A 741 39.29 30.47 -0.81
CA ALA A 741 37.99 31.08 -0.53
C ALA A 741 37.26 30.36 0.62
N ASP A 742 36.32 31.06 1.23
CA ASP A 742 35.22 30.47 2.00
C ASP A 742 34.01 30.30 1.07
N VAL A 743 33.49 29.07 0.95
CA VAL A 743 32.42 28.74 0.01
C VAL A 743 31.14 28.33 0.75
N SER A 744 30.01 28.90 0.37
CA SER A 744 28.67 28.57 0.87
C SER A 744 27.76 28.09 -0.26
N LEU A 745 26.77 27.27 0.06
CA LEU A 745 25.69 26.86 -0.83
C LEU A 745 24.48 27.78 -0.63
N HIS A 746 23.86 28.17 -1.73
CA HIS A 746 22.58 28.88 -1.77
C HIS A 746 21.59 28.11 -2.64
N LEU A 747 20.43 27.77 -2.09
CA LEU A 747 19.33 27.11 -2.82
C LEU A 747 18.38 28.16 -3.41
N ALA A 748 17.66 27.78 -4.47
CA ALA A 748 16.70 28.66 -5.13
C ALA A 748 15.51 29.09 -4.24
N ASP A 749 15.27 28.39 -3.13
CA ASP A 749 14.25 28.74 -2.13
C ASP A 749 14.71 29.77 -1.09
N GLY A 750 15.97 30.23 -1.19
CA GLY A 750 16.58 31.19 -0.26
C GLY A 750 17.34 30.56 0.90
N SER A 751 17.34 29.23 1.04
CA SER A 751 18.10 28.53 2.09
C SER A 751 19.61 28.57 1.80
N THR A 752 20.42 28.74 2.85
CA THR A 752 21.88 28.82 2.74
C THR A 752 22.59 27.88 3.70
N SER A 753 23.77 27.39 3.32
CA SER A 753 24.64 26.62 4.21
C SER A 753 25.60 27.53 4.99
N SER A 754 26.28 26.97 6.00
CA SER A 754 27.51 27.57 6.52
C SER A 754 28.60 27.62 5.44
N THR A 755 29.58 28.51 5.64
CA THR A 755 30.77 28.60 4.79
C THR A 755 31.78 27.51 5.12
N VAL A 756 32.48 27.02 4.10
CA VAL A 756 33.56 26.05 4.21
C VAL A 756 34.81 26.58 3.52
N ALA A 757 35.92 26.61 4.23
CA ALA A 757 37.20 27.07 3.69
C ALA A 757 37.80 26.03 2.72
N ILE A 758 38.28 26.49 1.57
CA ILE A 758 39.04 25.67 0.62
C ILE A 758 40.45 26.23 0.48
N ASN A 759 41.43 25.33 0.58
CA ASN A 759 42.83 25.61 0.36
C ASN A 759 43.28 25.05 -0.98
N LYS A 760 44.35 25.61 -1.55
CA LYS A 760 45.03 25.02 -2.72
C LYS A 760 45.46 23.59 -2.41
N ASP A 761 45.16 22.68 -3.34
CA ASP A 761 45.39 21.23 -3.25
C ASP A 761 44.55 20.49 -2.18
N GLY A 762 43.59 21.19 -1.55
CA GLY A 762 42.67 20.62 -0.56
C GLY A 762 41.34 20.17 -1.16
N SER A 763 40.57 19.45 -0.36
CA SER A 763 39.17 19.10 -0.63
C SER A 763 38.27 19.54 0.52
N ALA A 764 37.04 19.93 0.23
CA ALA A 764 36.05 20.34 1.21
C ALA A 764 34.66 19.79 0.88
N THR A 765 33.80 19.70 1.89
CA THR A 765 32.42 19.24 1.73
C THR A 765 31.45 20.15 2.47
N ILE A 766 30.32 20.43 1.84
CA ILE A 766 29.21 21.17 2.42
C ILE A 766 28.12 20.14 2.75
N ASP A 767 27.95 19.84 4.05
CA ASP A 767 27.14 18.70 4.54
C ASP A 767 25.75 19.11 5.06
N SER A 768 25.46 20.42 5.12
CA SER A 768 24.26 20.97 5.76
C SER A 768 23.02 21.03 4.86
N ILE A 769 22.95 20.22 3.80
CA ILE A 769 22.09 20.52 2.64
C ILE A 769 20.97 19.50 2.41
N THR A 770 20.70 18.63 3.39
CA THR A 770 19.76 17.51 3.27
C THR A 770 18.43 17.95 2.65
N THR A 771 18.27 17.67 1.36
CA THR A 771 17.10 18.06 0.56
C THR A 771 16.70 16.93 -0.38
N THR A 772 15.45 16.90 -0.82
CA THR A 772 14.92 15.82 -1.65
C THR A 772 14.45 16.32 -3.01
N ILE A 773 14.66 15.51 -4.05
CA ILE A 773 14.31 15.77 -5.44
C ILE A 773 13.40 14.65 -5.91
N GLN A 774 12.13 14.97 -6.13
CA GLN A 774 11.14 14.02 -6.64
C GLN A 774 11.47 13.57 -8.08
N PRO A 775 10.98 12.40 -8.53
CA PRO A 775 11.14 11.94 -9.91
C PRO A 775 10.77 13.01 -10.95
N GLY A 776 11.64 13.23 -11.94
CA GLY A 776 11.45 14.21 -13.00
C GLY A 776 11.57 15.68 -12.57
N LYS A 777 11.98 15.96 -11.32
CA LYS A 777 12.25 17.32 -10.83
C LYS A 777 13.74 17.60 -10.76
N SER A 778 14.07 18.87 -10.58
CA SER A 778 15.45 19.34 -10.45
C SER A 778 15.64 20.20 -9.20
N LEU A 779 16.82 20.11 -8.60
CA LEU A 779 17.32 21.05 -7.60
C LEU A 779 18.26 22.04 -8.28
N LYS A 780 17.99 23.34 -8.11
CA LYS A 780 18.87 24.42 -8.56
C LYS A 780 19.57 25.05 -7.36
N PHE A 781 20.87 25.26 -7.49
CA PHE A 781 21.69 25.84 -6.44
C PHE A 781 22.82 26.70 -6.99
N GLU A 782 23.34 27.58 -6.15
CA GLU A 782 24.52 28.40 -6.39
C GLU A 782 25.58 28.11 -5.32
N LEU A 783 26.84 28.02 -5.75
CA LEU A 783 27.98 28.12 -4.85
C LEU A 783 28.51 29.53 -4.89
N ARG A 784 28.62 30.12 -3.71
CA ARG A 784 29.07 31.49 -3.52
C ARG A 784 30.37 31.47 -2.73
N ALA A 785 31.34 32.27 -3.17
CA ALA A 785 32.68 32.30 -2.62
C ALA A 785 33.01 33.70 -2.12
N ILE A 786 33.53 33.77 -0.90
CA ILE A 786 34.25 34.91 -0.34
C ILE A 786 35.73 34.63 -0.54
N ASN A 787 36.37 35.41 -1.41
CA ASN A 787 37.73 35.14 -1.84
C ASN A 787 38.75 35.60 -0.79
N ASN A 788 39.90 34.93 -0.74
CA ASN A 788 40.99 35.36 0.13
C ASN A 788 41.63 36.66 -0.41
N ALA A 789 41.63 37.71 0.40
CA ALA A 789 42.17 39.03 0.09
C ALA A 789 43.66 39.00 -0.32
N ASP A 790 44.42 38.02 0.18
CA ASP A 790 45.88 37.92 -0.01
C ASP A 790 46.30 37.30 -1.34
N ILE A 791 45.35 36.85 -2.17
CA ILE A 791 45.68 36.27 -3.49
C ILE A 791 46.20 37.39 -4.40
N ALA A 792 47.46 37.27 -4.84
CA ALA A 792 48.08 38.27 -5.69
C ALA A 792 47.36 38.43 -7.05
N ALA A 793 47.30 39.66 -7.55
CA ALA A 793 46.80 39.97 -8.90
C ALA A 793 47.48 39.09 -9.97
N THR A 794 46.73 38.74 -11.02
CA THR A 794 47.05 37.80 -12.13
C THR A 794 46.87 36.31 -11.83
N ASN A 795 46.63 35.92 -10.58
CA ASN A 795 46.31 34.53 -10.25
C ASN A 795 44.83 34.22 -10.50
N LYS A 796 44.54 32.94 -10.78
CA LYS A 796 43.18 32.43 -10.90
C LYS A 796 43.03 31.05 -10.29
N TYR A 797 41.82 30.69 -9.89
CA TYR A 797 41.49 29.35 -9.41
C TYR A 797 40.06 28.93 -9.75
N ARG A 798 39.76 27.63 -9.70
CA ARG A 798 38.42 27.04 -9.81
C ARG A 798 38.33 25.72 -9.05
N PHE A 799 37.10 25.24 -8.87
CA PHE A 799 36.81 24.02 -8.12
C PHE A 799 36.11 22.97 -9.00
N ASP A 800 36.46 21.71 -8.77
CA ASP A 800 35.68 20.55 -9.22
C ASP A 800 34.53 20.29 -8.24
N VAL A 801 33.31 20.40 -8.75
CA VAL A 801 32.05 20.31 -8.01
C VAL A 801 31.38 18.98 -8.29
N MET A 802 30.95 18.29 -7.23
CA MET A 802 30.17 17.05 -7.30
C MET A 802 29.12 17.04 -6.19
N ALA A 803 27.91 16.56 -6.47
CA ALA A 803 26.91 16.33 -5.45
C ALA A 803 26.91 14.85 -5.03
N LYS A 804 26.67 14.61 -3.74
CA LYS A 804 26.47 13.29 -3.14
C LYS A 804 25.15 13.24 -2.39
N GLY A 805 24.56 12.06 -2.37
CA GLY A 805 23.22 11.88 -1.83
C GLY A 805 22.88 10.42 -1.56
N THR A 806 21.60 10.17 -1.33
CA THR A 806 21.00 8.84 -1.15
C THR A 806 19.78 8.66 -2.05
N LEU A 807 19.65 7.48 -2.68
CA LEU A 807 18.42 7.04 -3.35
C LEU A 807 17.98 5.75 -2.66
N GLU A 808 16.80 5.75 -2.03
CA GLU A 808 16.29 4.62 -1.23
C GLU A 808 17.33 4.09 -0.21
N GLY A 809 18.01 5.01 0.49
CA GLY A 809 19.02 4.69 1.52
C GLY A 809 20.42 4.32 1.00
N ASN A 810 20.66 4.37 -0.32
CA ASN A 810 21.92 3.97 -0.94
C ASN A 810 22.69 5.17 -1.48
N THR A 811 24.01 5.25 -1.26
CA THR A 811 24.84 6.41 -1.66
C THR A 811 24.94 6.56 -3.17
N VAL A 812 24.77 7.79 -3.65
CA VAL A 812 24.85 8.16 -5.07
C VAL A 812 25.70 9.42 -5.26
N THR A 813 26.37 9.56 -6.39
CA THR A 813 27.19 10.73 -6.72
C THR A 813 26.94 11.20 -8.15
N THR A 814 27.00 12.52 -8.39
CA THR A 814 26.93 13.07 -9.75
C THR A 814 28.27 12.95 -10.48
N THR A 815 28.27 13.28 -11.78
CA THR A 815 29.51 13.62 -12.48
C THR A 815 30.19 14.84 -11.85
N VAL A 816 31.48 15.02 -12.12
CA VAL A 816 32.25 16.19 -11.68
C VAL A 816 32.13 17.29 -12.73
N LEU A 817 31.77 18.50 -12.31
CA LEU A 817 31.73 19.69 -13.16
C LEU A 817 32.63 20.79 -12.60
N LYS A 818 33.23 21.59 -13.49
CA LYS A 818 34.16 22.65 -13.09
C LYS A 818 33.43 23.98 -12.85
N SER A 819 33.78 24.67 -11.76
CA SER A 819 33.34 26.04 -11.49
C SER A 819 33.86 27.02 -12.55
N ALA A 820 33.29 28.23 -12.60
CA ALA A 820 33.95 29.33 -13.31
C ALA A 820 35.31 29.60 -12.67
N TYR A 821 36.28 30.10 -13.44
CA TYR A 821 37.49 30.62 -12.82
C TYR A 821 37.15 31.88 -12.03
N VAL A 822 37.72 31.99 -10.84
CA VAL A 822 37.89 33.26 -10.14
C VAL A 822 39.23 33.83 -10.58
N GLU A 823 39.21 34.98 -11.25
CA GLU A 823 40.40 35.68 -11.75
C GLU A 823 40.65 36.94 -10.91
N VAL A 824 41.79 36.99 -10.23
CA VAL A 824 42.17 38.14 -9.42
C VAL A 824 42.92 39.15 -10.29
N SER A 825 42.37 40.35 -10.38
CA SER A 825 42.91 41.48 -11.14
C SER A 825 43.43 42.55 -10.18
N SER A 826 44.32 43.41 -10.65
CA SER A 826 44.78 44.56 -9.85
C SER A 826 43.78 45.71 -9.82
N HIS A 827 42.81 45.75 -10.76
CA HIS A 827 41.83 46.84 -10.90
C HIS A 827 40.49 46.32 -11.46
N ALA A 828 39.43 47.12 -11.28
CA ALA A 828 38.10 46.86 -11.85
C ALA A 828 38.12 46.83 -13.40
N THR A 829 37.08 46.24 -14.00
CA THR A 829 36.90 46.26 -15.46
C THR A 829 36.11 47.48 -15.87
N THR A 830 36.64 48.27 -16.80
CA THR A 830 36.08 49.57 -17.16
C THR A 830 35.93 49.72 -18.68
N THR A 831 34.87 50.39 -19.11
CA THR A 831 34.61 50.66 -20.54
C THR A 831 33.98 52.04 -20.73
N VAL A 832 34.37 52.75 -21.78
CA VAL A 832 33.71 54.00 -22.21
C VAL A 832 32.80 53.69 -23.40
N VAL A 833 31.55 54.12 -23.32
CA VAL A 833 30.57 54.02 -24.41
C VAL A 833 30.13 55.43 -24.78
N GLY A 834 30.66 55.93 -25.91
CA GLY A 834 30.30 57.25 -26.45
C GLY A 834 29.19 57.21 -27.49
N ASN A 835 29.06 58.26 -28.29
CA ASN A 835 28.11 58.40 -29.38
C ASN A 835 28.79 58.26 -30.75
N SER A 836 28.12 57.61 -31.69
CA SER A 836 28.59 57.46 -33.08
C SER A 836 28.02 58.53 -34.04
N SER A 837 26.97 59.25 -33.64
CA SER A 837 26.36 60.32 -34.45
C SER A 837 26.86 61.67 -33.98
N ALA A 838 27.35 62.50 -34.93
CA ALA A 838 27.83 63.84 -34.65
C ALA A 838 26.73 64.70 -34.01
N LYS A 839 27.02 65.26 -32.83
CA LYS A 839 26.18 66.28 -32.18
C LYS A 839 26.91 67.61 -32.24
N ASN A 840 26.41 68.52 -33.06
CA ASN A 840 27.04 69.83 -33.22
C ASN A 840 26.24 70.93 -32.49
N SER A 841 26.91 72.00 -32.09
CA SER A 841 26.26 73.20 -31.54
C SER A 841 27.10 74.46 -31.74
N ILE A 842 26.51 75.61 -31.47
CA ILE A 842 27.25 76.87 -31.30
C ILE A 842 27.32 77.16 -29.80
N VAL A 843 28.49 77.57 -29.31
CA VAL A 843 28.73 77.92 -27.90
C VAL A 843 29.29 79.34 -27.81
N LEU A 844 28.92 80.03 -26.73
CA LEU A 844 29.41 81.37 -26.44
C LEU A 844 30.75 81.26 -25.67
N PRO A 845 31.75 82.10 -25.98
CA PRO A 845 32.94 82.23 -25.14
C PRO A 845 32.58 82.82 -23.77
N GLY A 846 33.38 82.55 -22.74
CA GLY A 846 33.17 83.07 -21.38
C GLY A 846 32.05 82.37 -20.58
N HIS A 847 31.37 81.37 -21.16
CA HIS A 847 30.31 80.60 -20.52
C HIS A 847 30.62 79.10 -20.48
N SER A 848 30.53 78.50 -19.29
CA SER A 848 30.64 77.05 -19.11
C SER A 848 29.44 76.33 -19.73
N THR A 849 29.67 75.53 -20.78
CA THR A 849 28.62 74.86 -21.57
C THR A 849 28.94 73.36 -21.72
N GLU A 850 27.93 72.48 -21.65
CA GLU A 850 28.12 71.03 -21.90
C GLU A 850 28.55 70.80 -23.36
N VAL A 851 29.74 70.23 -23.55
CA VAL A 851 30.34 69.95 -24.87
C VAL A 851 30.37 68.47 -25.21
N ALA A 852 30.36 67.58 -24.21
CA ALA A 852 30.38 66.15 -24.46
C ALA A 852 29.66 65.38 -23.36
N SER A 853 29.06 64.25 -23.74
CA SER A 853 28.53 63.27 -22.80
C SER A 853 28.75 61.84 -23.29
N PHE A 854 29.06 60.93 -22.37
CA PHE A 854 29.32 59.51 -22.66
C PHE A 854 29.05 58.66 -21.41
N ASN A 855 28.95 57.35 -21.55
CA ASN A 855 28.81 56.45 -20.40
C ASN A 855 30.16 55.83 -20.04
N TYR A 856 30.53 55.86 -18.77
CA TYR A 856 31.69 55.16 -18.22
C TYR A 856 31.22 54.04 -17.32
N ASN A 857 31.38 52.80 -17.75
CA ASN A 857 30.92 51.63 -17.00
C ASN A 857 32.07 51.06 -16.20
N VAL A 858 31.88 50.93 -14.89
CA VAL A 858 32.80 50.26 -13.97
C VAL A 858 32.13 48.97 -13.50
N LYS A 859 32.81 47.83 -13.64
CA LYS A 859 32.33 46.50 -13.28
C LYS A 859 33.30 45.80 -12.35
N ASN A 860 32.77 44.84 -11.60
CA ASN A 860 33.46 43.94 -10.66
C ASN A 860 33.89 44.59 -9.34
N ASP A 861 34.37 45.83 -9.37
CA ASP A 861 34.81 46.58 -8.17
C ASP A 861 34.89 48.11 -8.43
N THR A 862 35.54 48.85 -7.54
CA THR A 862 35.93 50.25 -7.63
C THR A 862 37.11 50.49 -8.59
N VAL A 863 37.15 51.67 -9.19
CA VAL A 863 38.30 52.16 -9.98
C VAL A 863 38.72 53.53 -9.49
N ASP A 864 40.02 53.71 -9.33
CA ASP A 864 40.62 55.02 -9.07
C ASP A 864 41.00 55.71 -10.37
N ILE A 865 40.65 56.99 -10.51
CA ILE A 865 40.96 57.83 -11.68
C ILE A 865 41.49 59.20 -11.23
N ASP A 866 42.34 59.82 -12.05
CA ASP A 866 42.96 61.11 -11.75
C ASP A 866 42.97 62.09 -12.94
N GLY A 867 42.43 61.70 -14.09
CA GLY A 867 42.35 62.57 -15.25
C GLY A 867 41.46 62.07 -16.38
N LEU A 868 41.18 62.98 -17.32
CA LEU A 868 40.38 62.76 -18.51
C LEU A 868 41.01 63.45 -19.72
N ALA A 869 41.26 62.71 -20.79
CA ALA A 869 41.63 63.28 -22.09
C ALA A 869 40.44 63.25 -23.03
N ILE A 870 40.23 64.35 -23.75
CA ILE A 870 39.30 64.48 -24.87
C ILE A 870 40.14 64.76 -26.11
N ALA A 871 40.23 63.78 -27.00
CA ALA A 871 40.91 63.95 -28.28
C ALA A 871 40.04 64.77 -29.23
N GLY A 872 40.65 65.67 -29.99
CA GLY A 872 39.95 66.57 -30.88
C GLY A 872 40.85 67.27 -31.90
N THR A 873 40.23 68.05 -32.79
CA THR A 873 40.91 68.85 -33.82
C THR A 873 40.47 70.31 -33.75
N ASN A 874 41.28 71.18 -34.37
CA ASN A 874 41.09 72.64 -34.42
C ASN A 874 41.20 73.36 -33.08
N PHE A 875 41.81 72.74 -32.07
CA PHE A 875 42.13 73.39 -30.80
C PHE A 875 43.49 74.10 -30.86
N ALA A 876 43.63 75.19 -30.12
CA ALA A 876 44.87 75.91 -29.87
C ALA A 876 45.12 76.05 -28.36
N ALA A 877 46.38 76.30 -27.99
CA ALA A 877 46.73 76.55 -26.60
C ALA A 877 46.02 77.83 -26.12
N GLY A 878 45.30 77.71 -25.00
CA GLY A 878 44.51 78.81 -24.43
C GLY A 878 43.05 78.87 -24.90
N ASP A 879 42.58 77.93 -25.73
CA ASP A 879 41.18 77.93 -26.20
C ASP A 879 40.13 77.68 -25.11
N VAL A 880 40.52 77.10 -23.98
CA VAL A 880 39.62 76.70 -22.90
C VAL A 880 40.13 77.26 -21.58
N ASP A 881 39.30 78.05 -20.91
CA ASP A 881 39.62 78.70 -19.63
C ASP A 881 39.35 77.77 -18.44
N ASP A 882 38.25 77.00 -18.49
CA ASP A 882 37.84 76.09 -17.42
C ASP A 882 37.09 74.86 -17.96
N VAL A 883 37.17 73.75 -17.22
CA VAL A 883 36.47 72.49 -17.55
C VAL A 883 35.86 71.89 -16.30
N VAL A 884 34.60 71.46 -16.38
CA VAL A 884 33.92 70.69 -15.34
C VAL A 884 33.58 69.31 -15.88
N VAL A 885 34.04 68.26 -15.19
CA VAL A 885 33.71 66.87 -15.49
C VAL A 885 32.80 66.33 -14.40
N ARG A 886 31.71 65.64 -14.77
CA ARG A 886 30.76 65.03 -13.84
C ARG A 886 30.60 63.54 -14.15
N PHE A 887 30.86 62.66 -13.19
CA PHE A 887 30.59 61.22 -13.26
C PHE A 887 29.31 60.92 -12.45
N GLY A 888 28.14 61.06 -13.09
CA GLY A 888 26.86 61.05 -12.39
C GLY A 888 26.80 62.20 -11.36
N ASP A 889 26.60 61.85 -10.08
CA ASP A 889 26.56 62.82 -8.98
C ASP A 889 27.95 63.26 -8.50
N ASN A 890 29.02 62.56 -8.92
CA ASN A 890 30.38 62.90 -8.53
C ASN A 890 30.95 63.98 -9.45
N VAL A 891 31.41 65.10 -8.89
CA VAL A 891 32.03 66.21 -9.63
C VAL A 891 33.45 66.42 -9.10
N PRO A 892 34.47 65.79 -9.71
CA PRO A 892 35.86 65.98 -9.29
C PRO A 892 36.31 67.44 -9.40
N ALA A 893 37.06 67.92 -8.42
CA ALA A 893 37.76 69.20 -8.53
C ALA A 893 38.89 69.09 -9.56
N VAL A 894 38.99 70.08 -10.45
CA VAL A 894 40.03 70.15 -11.49
C VAL A 894 41.24 70.90 -10.97
N ASP A 895 42.42 70.34 -11.20
CA ASP A 895 43.72 70.93 -10.85
C ASP A 895 44.28 71.76 -12.01
N SER A 896 44.29 71.18 -13.20
CA SER A 896 44.78 71.85 -14.41
C SER A 896 44.09 71.35 -15.67
N VAL A 897 44.01 72.23 -16.66
CA VAL A 897 43.51 71.96 -18.01
C VAL A 897 44.61 72.30 -19.00
N VAL A 898 44.94 71.36 -19.88
CA VAL A 898 45.93 71.56 -20.95
C VAL A 898 45.24 71.41 -22.29
N THR A 899 45.27 72.47 -23.08
CA THR A 899 44.75 72.52 -24.46
C THR A 899 45.88 72.43 -25.46
N SER A 900 45.70 71.62 -26.49
CA SER A 900 46.68 71.37 -27.55
C SER A 900 45.98 71.17 -28.89
N SER A 901 46.73 71.11 -29.99
CA SER A 901 46.16 70.82 -31.32
C SER A 901 45.44 69.48 -31.41
N THR A 902 45.68 68.56 -30.47
CA THR A 902 45.07 67.23 -30.40
C THR A 902 43.90 67.13 -29.40
N GLY A 903 43.49 68.24 -28.78
CA GLY A 903 42.35 68.30 -27.87
C GLY A 903 42.69 68.80 -26.46
N VAL A 904 41.95 68.32 -25.47
CA VAL A 904 41.96 68.83 -24.09
C VAL A 904 42.28 67.71 -23.10
N PHE A 905 43.24 67.95 -22.21
CA PHE A 905 43.52 67.08 -21.07
C PHE A 905 43.14 67.78 -19.76
N VAL A 906 42.41 67.07 -18.90
CA VAL A 906 41.94 67.56 -17.60
C VAL A 906 42.57 66.70 -16.51
N LYS A 907 43.31 67.33 -15.59
CA LYS A 907 43.84 66.69 -14.39
C LYS A 907 42.94 66.97 -13.20
N PHE A 908 42.59 65.95 -12.42
CA PHE A 908 41.84 66.13 -11.18
C PHE A 908 42.77 66.42 -10.00
N ALA A 909 42.31 67.25 -9.07
CA ALA A 909 43.06 67.68 -7.88
C ALA A 909 43.28 66.56 -6.87
N ASN A 910 42.39 65.58 -6.84
CA ASN A 910 42.50 64.39 -5.99
C ASN A 910 42.20 63.14 -6.81
N LEU A 911 42.72 62.01 -6.34
CA LEU A 911 42.31 60.69 -6.84
C LEU A 911 40.81 60.49 -6.58
N VAL A 912 40.07 60.06 -7.60
CA VAL A 912 38.62 59.85 -7.55
C VAL A 912 38.35 58.35 -7.62
N THR A 913 37.80 57.78 -6.54
CA THR A 913 37.39 56.37 -6.49
C THR A 913 35.93 56.23 -6.90
N LEU A 914 35.67 55.47 -7.97
CA LEU A 914 34.35 55.22 -8.51
C LEU A 914 33.94 53.75 -8.31
N PRO A 915 32.92 53.45 -7.49
CA PRO A 915 32.34 52.11 -7.36
C PRO A 915 31.82 51.49 -8.67
N ALA A 916 31.59 50.17 -8.64
CA ALA A 916 30.99 49.45 -9.76
C ALA A 916 29.59 50.00 -10.10
N LYS A 917 29.52 50.83 -11.14
CA LYS A 917 28.30 51.49 -11.62
C LYS A 917 28.51 51.94 -13.06
N ASN A 918 27.40 52.13 -13.78
CA ASN A 918 27.40 52.85 -15.04
C ASN A 918 27.23 54.35 -14.77
N TYR A 919 28.27 55.15 -15.04
CA TYR A 919 28.25 56.59 -14.85
C TYR A 919 27.90 57.29 -16.17
N ASN A 920 26.86 58.14 -16.14
CA ASN A 920 26.66 59.11 -17.21
C ASN A 920 27.63 60.27 -16.98
N VAL A 921 28.63 60.37 -17.86
CA VAL A 921 29.67 61.38 -17.78
C VAL A 921 29.28 62.58 -18.63
N LYS A 922 29.37 63.77 -18.04
CA LYS A 922 29.13 65.05 -18.71
C LYS A 922 30.36 65.92 -18.58
N VAL A 923 30.76 66.54 -19.67
CA VAL A 923 31.88 67.47 -19.72
C VAL A 923 31.37 68.82 -20.18
N ALA A 924 31.58 69.83 -19.35
CA ALA A 924 31.32 71.22 -19.69
C ALA A 924 32.65 71.98 -19.81
N MET A 925 32.78 72.80 -20.85
CA MET A 925 33.95 73.65 -21.08
C MET A 925 33.53 75.11 -21.15
N ASN A 926 34.36 75.99 -20.61
CA ASN A 926 34.30 77.43 -20.85
C ASN A 926 35.37 77.78 -21.89
N PHE A 927 34.94 78.13 -23.10
CA PHE A 927 35.85 78.54 -24.16
C PHE A 927 36.28 79.99 -23.95
N SER A 928 37.57 80.27 -24.18
CA SER A 928 38.10 81.62 -24.05
C SER A 928 37.72 82.48 -25.26
N GLU A 929 37.82 83.80 -25.12
CA GLU A 929 37.65 84.75 -26.23
C GLU A 929 38.61 84.47 -27.40
N SER A 930 39.79 83.90 -27.12
CA SER A 930 40.77 83.56 -28.16
C SER A 930 40.35 82.35 -29.02
N ALA A 931 39.39 81.55 -28.54
CA ALA A 931 38.85 80.41 -29.28
C ALA A 931 37.85 80.81 -30.37
N VAL A 932 37.40 82.07 -30.42
CA VAL A 932 36.46 82.59 -31.40
C VAL A 932 37.10 82.61 -32.79
N ASN A 933 36.67 81.70 -33.65
CA ASN A 933 37.08 81.62 -35.06
C ASN A 933 36.08 80.76 -35.85
N ALA A 934 36.21 80.76 -37.17
CA ALA A 934 35.32 80.04 -38.08
C ALA A 934 35.47 78.49 -38.04
N ASN A 935 36.50 77.95 -37.38
CA ASN A 935 36.76 76.52 -37.38
C ASN A 935 35.96 75.82 -36.28
N LYS A 936 35.23 74.78 -36.66
CA LYS A 936 34.51 73.91 -35.73
C LYS A 936 35.51 73.12 -34.87
N LYS A 937 35.40 73.21 -33.55
CA LYS A 937 36.16 72.41 -32.58
C LYS A 937 35.56 71.01 -32.52
N GLU A 938 36.28 69.98 -32.97
CA GLU A 938 35.74 68.61 -33.02
C GLU A 938 36.30 67.74 -31.89
N LEU A 939 35.44 67.00 -31.21
CA LEU A 939 35.78 66.05 -30.15
C LEU A 939 35.49 64.64 -30.66
N THR A 940 36.51 63.79 -30.70
CA THR A 940 36.51 62.51 -31.44
C THR A 940 36.71 61.27 -30.57
N ALA A 941 37.37 61.41 -29.41
CA ALA A 941 37.55 60.31 -28.48
C ALA A 941 37.72 60.80 -27.05
N VAL A 942 37.49 59.90 -26.10
CA VAL A 942 37.73 60.13 -24.68
C VAL A 942 38.58 59.00 -24.12
N THR A 943 39.52 59.35 -23.24
CA THR A 943 40.27 58.39 -22.43
C THR A 943 40.28 58.83 -20.97
N VAL A 944 39.90 57.93 -20.06
CA VAL A 944 39.96 58.14 -18.61
C VAL A 944 41.28 57.56 -18.08
N TYR A 945 41.96 58.28 -17.19
CA TYR A 945 43.29 57.91 -16.72
C TYR A 945 43.38 57.73 -15.20
N ASN A 946 44.34 56.91 -14.79
CA ASN A 946 44.98 56.96 -13.48
C ASN A 946 46.49 56.98 -13.71
N GLY A 947 47.14 58.12 -13.47
CA GLY A 947 48.51 58.38 -13.86
C GLY A 947 48.65 58.33 -15.39
N THR A 948 49.50 57.43 -15.87
CA THR A 948 49.69 57.18 -17.31
C THR A 948 48.85 56.01 -17.82
N GLU A 949 48.15 55.27 -16.95
CA GLU A 949 47.39 54.08 -17.32
C GLU A 949 45.97 54.47 -17.77
N ALA A 950 45.61 54.07 -18.99
CA ALA A 950 44.25 54.25 -19.48
C ALA A 950 43.28 53.29 -18.75
N LYS A 951 42.36 53.85 -17.97
CA LYS A 951 41.27 53.13 -17.31
C LYS A 951 40.00 53.09 -18.16
N GLY A 952 40.09 53.40 -19.45
CA GLY A 952 39.01 53.20 -20.40
C GLY A 952 39.14 54.19 -21.56
N ASN A 953 38.88 53.73 -22.78
CA ASN A 953 38.82 54.57 -23.98
C ASN A 953 37.50 54.33 -24.72
N GLY A 954 37.01 55.36 -25.40
CA GLY A 954 35.90 55.23 -26.34
C GLY A 954 35.84 56.40 -27.31
N THR A 955 35.18 56.19 -28.45
CA THR A 955 34.95 57.22 -29.47
C THR A 955 33.74 58.07 -29.11
N ILE A 956 33.82 59.38 -29.33
CA ILE A 956 32.69 60.33 -29.25
C ILE A 956 32.63 61.15 -30.53
N SER A 957 31.51 61.80 -30.81
CA SER A 957 31.39 62.68 -31.97
C SER A 957 30.63 63.94 -31.61
N TYR A 958 31.36 65.00 -31.30
CA TYR A 958 30.81 66.32 -31.00
C TYR A 958 31.56 67.41 -31.77
N GLY A 959 30.87 68.48 -32.15
CA GLY A 959 31.45 69.60 -32.89
C GLY A 959 30.89 70.96 -32.46
N HIS A 960 31.74 71.87 -32.02
CA HIS A 960 31.31 73.17 -31.49
C HIS A 960 31.89 74.33 -32.27
N TYR A 961 31.04 75.23 -32.76
CA TYR A 961 31.47 76.54 -33.22
C TYR A 961 31.50 77.50 -32.03
N VAL A 962 32.62 78.17 -31.80
CA VAL A 962 32.75 79.18 -30.75
C VAL A 962 32.53 80.54 -31.37
N ALA A 963 31.38 81.17 -31.09
CA ALA A 963 30.99 82.45 -31.69
C ALA A 963 30.44 83.39 -30.63
N LYS A 964 30.82 84.68 -30.69
CA LYS A 964 30.34 85.72 -29.77
C LYS A 964 28.83 85.98 -29.86
N ALA A 965 28.25 85.78 -31.05
CA ALA A 965 26.82 85.85 -31.31
C ALA A 965 26.49 84.98 -32.52
N PHE A 966 25.24 84.61 -32.72
CA PHE A 966 24.80 83.77 -33.84
C PHE A 966 23.33 84.00 -34.19
N PRO A 967 22.93 83.71 -35.45
CA PRO A 967 21.54 83.79 -35.88
C PRO A 967 20.69 82.69 -35.23
N ILE A 968 19.41 82.97 -35.01
CA ILE A 968 18.37 82.02 -34.59
C ILE A 968 17.32 81.97 -35.69
N LEU A 969 16.95 80.76 -36.12
CA LEU A 969 15.88 80.54 -37.09
C LEU A 969 14.68 79.93 -36.37
N ALA A 970 13.49 80.49 -36.57
CA ALA A 970 12.24 79.95 -36.04
C ALA A 970 11.17 79.94 -37.13
N VAL A 971 10.36 78.89 -37.19
CA VAL A 971 9.23 78.86 -38.13
C VAL A 971 8.22 79.93 -37.73
N LYS A 972 7.93 80.85 -38.66
CA LYS A 972 6.84 81.81 -38.54
C LYS A 972 5.53 81.20 -39.02
N GLU A 973 5.56 80.61 -40.21
CA GLU A 973 4.39 80.02 -40.85
C GLU A 973 4.83 78.92 -41.83
N LYS A 974 4.02 77.86 -41.92
CA LYS A 974 4.20 76.77 -42.86
C LYS A 974 2.86 76.48 -43.56
N ASN A 975 2.85 76.53 -44.89
CA ASN A 975 1.69 76.19 -45.72
C ASN A 975 2.07 75.07 -46.68
N THR A 976 1.38 73.93 -46.60
CA THR A 976 1.65 72.74 -47.42
C THR A 976 0.57 72.49 -48.46
N ASN A 977 -0.33 73.45 -48.70
CA ASN A 977 -1.37 73.31 -49.71
C ASN A 977 -0.77 73.36 -51.12
N THR A 978 -1.09 72.36 -51.93
CA THR A 978 -0.59 72.23 -53.31
C THR A 978 -0.90 73.49 -54.13
N GLY A 979 0.13 74.13 -54.68
CA GLY A 979 0.03 75.38 -55.46
C GLY A 979 0.12 76.66 -54.63
N ASN A 980 0.24 76.57 -53.30
CA ASN A 980 0.47 77.69 -52.38
C ASN A 980 1.46 77.30 -51.27
N GLU A 981 2.40 76.40 -51.57
CA GLU A 981 3.41 75.95 -50.63
C GLU A 981 4.29 77.12 -50.20
N ARG A 982 4.46 77.31 -48.89
CA ARG A 982 5.25 78.41 -48.33
C ARG A 982 5.87 78.05 -46.99
N LEU A 983 7.17 78.33 -46.84
CA LEU A 983 7.91 78.29 -45.57
C LEU A 983 8.40 79.69 -45.24
N ASP A 984 7.87 80.28 -44.17
CA ASP A 984 8.33 81.54 -43.62
C ASP A 984 9.10 81.30 -42.33
N LEU A 985 10.30 81.86 -42.26
CA LEU A 985 11.19 81.79 -41.11
C LEU A 985 11.34 83.19 -40.52
N ASN A 986 11.11 83.31 -39.22
CA ASN A 986 11.60 84.43 -38.43
C ASN A 986 13.10 84.23 -38.19
N VAL A 987 13.88 85.24 -38.52
CA VAL A 987 15.32 85.25 -38.30
C VAL A 987 15.68 86.40 -37.36
N THR A 988 16.27 86.04 -36.23
CA THR A 988 16.77 86.97 -35.20
C THR A 988 18.21 86.61 -34.84
N LYS A 989 18.84 87.39 -33.97
CA LYS A 989 20.13 87.02 -33.33
C LYS A 989 19.92 86.69 -31.85
N ASN A 990 20.82 85.90 -31.27
CA ASN A 990 20.74 85.47 -29.88
C ASN A 990 20.97 86.60 -28.84
N THR A 991 21.80 87.59 -29.17
CA THR A 991 22.14 88.73 -28.31
C THR A 991 22.22 90.04 -29.11
N ASP A 992 21.96 91.17 -28.47
CA ASP A 992 22.13 92.50 -29.09
C ASP A 992 23.55 93.05 -29.00
N GLU A 993 24.39 92.44 -28.17
CA GLU A 993 25.76 92.89 -27.85
C GLU A 993 26.66 92.99 -29.08
N HIS A 994 26.43 92.14 -30.10
CA HIS A 994 27.26 92.13 -31.30
C HIS A 994 26.44 92.22 -32.59
N LYS A 995 27.09 92.73 -33.64
CA LYS A 995 26.51 92.77 -34.97
C LYS A 995 26.57 91.37 -35.60
N VAL A 996 25.40 90.85 -35.98
CA VAL A 996 25.26 89.58 -36.70
C VAL A 996 24.63 89.85 -38.06
N VAL A 997 25.33 89.48 -39.12
CA VAL A 997 24.82 89.51 -40.49
C VAL A 997 24.59 88.09 -40.95
N LEU A 998 23.36 87.74 -41.32
CA LEU A 998 23.07 86.48 -42.00
C LEU A 998 23.40 86.65 -43.48
N ASP A 999 24.43 85.95 -43.93
CA ASP A 999 24.92 86.04 -45.30
C ASP A 999 24.11 85.16 -46.25
N ALA A 1000 23.75 83.95 -45.82
CA ALA A 1000 22.93 83.03 -46.61
C ALA A 1000 22.16 82.01 -45.75
N ILE A 1001 20.98 81.61 -46.23
CA ILE A 1001 20.27 80.41 -45.80
C ILE A 1001 20.44 79.36 -46.91
N ASN A 1002 21.20 78.31 -46.64
CA ASN A 1002 21.44 77.24 -47.61
C ASN A 1002 20.34 76.19 -47.47
N ALA A 1003 19.44 76.15 -48.44
CA ALA A 1003 18.33 75.22 -48.46
C ALA A 1003 18.21 74.51 -49.81
N THR A 1004 17.55 73.36 -49.82
CA THR A 1004 17.28 72.60 -51.04
C THR A 1004 15.83 72.14 -51.12
N ALA A 1005 15.32 71.98 -52.33
CA ALA A 1005 14.10 71.25 -52.64
C ALA A 1005 14.43 70.11 -53.58
N ASN A 1006 14.21 68.86 -53.14
CA ASN A 1006 14.61 67.64 -53.86
C ASN A 1006 16.07 67.65 -54.36
N GLY A 1007 17.00 68.20 -53.57
CA GLY A 1007 18.43 68.27 -53.89
C GLY A 1007 18.88 69.47 -54.73
N SER A 1008 17.94 70.30 -55.22
CA SER A 1008 18.27 71.55 -55.93
C SER A 1008 18.27 72.74 -54.97
N PRO A 1009 19.21 73.71 -55.08
CA PRO A 1009 19.25 74.89 -54.22
C PRO A 1009 17.97 75.74 -54.28
N VAL A 1010 17.56 76.29 -53.13
CA VAL A 1010 16.39 77.16 -52.97
C VAL A 1010 16.82 78.52 -52.43
N THR A 1011 16.29 79.59 -53.03
CA THR A 1011 16.52 80.96 -52.57
C THR A 1011 15.37 81.43 -51.67
N PHE A 1012 15.68 81.89 -50.47
CA PHE A 1012 14.74 82.63 -49.62
C PHE A 1012 14.68 84.10 -50.02
N ASN A 1013 13.50 84.71 -49.97
CA ASN A 1013 13.27 86.13 -50.31
C ASN A 1013 12.81 86.93 -49.08
N LYS A 1014 13.08 88.24 -49.08
CA LYS A 1014 12.60 89.18 -48.06
C LYS A 1014 11.09 89.41 -48.20
N VAL A 1015 10.38 89.42 -47.06
CA VAL A 1015 8.93 89.74 -47.01
C VAL A 1015 8.68 91.22 -46.70
N SER A 1016 9.66 91.92 -46.12
CA SER A 1016 9.63 93.35 -45.76
C SER A 1016 10.70 94.14 -46.52
N GLY A 1017 10.42 95.39 -46.87
CA GLY A 1017 11.36 96.29 -47.57
C GLY A 1017 11.42 96.08 -49.09
N THR A 1018 12.56 96.42 -49.71
CA THR A 1018 12.78 96.26 -51.15
C THR A 1018 12.80 94.76 -51.52
N PRO A 1019 11.99 94.31 -52.51
CA PRO A 1019 11.98 92.91 -52.94
C PRO A 1019 13.35 92.42 -53.38
N GLY A 1020 13.78 91.26 -52.87
CA GLY A 1020 15.07 90.65 -53.20
C GLY A 1020 15.38 89.40 -52.37
N ALA A 1021 16.50 88.75 -52.68
CA ALA A 1021 16.99 87.59 -51.93
C ALA A 1021 17.26 87.96 -50.46
N PHE A 1022 16.96 87.02 -49.55
CA PHE A 1022 17.27 87.13 -48.13
C PHE A 1022 18.75 86.80 -47.91
N ALA A 1023 19.61 87.74 -48.31
CA ALA A 1023 21.07 87.65 -48.20
C ALA A 1023 21.63 88.95 -47.61
N THR A 1024 22.73 88.81 -46.88
CA THR A 1024 23.46 89.92 -46.21
C THR A 1024 22.51 90.78 -45.36
N VAL A 1025 21.74 90.11 -44.48
CA VAL A 1025 20.74 90.75 -43.62
C VAL A 1025 21.32 90.95 -42.23
N GLU A 1026 21.43 92.22 -41.80
CA GLU A 1026 21.79 92.53 -40.41
C GLU A 1026 20.60 92.24 -39.49
N LEU A 1027 20.85 91.43 -38.46
CA LEU A 1027 19.80 90.89 -37.60
C LEU A 1027 19.60 91.72 -36.34
N SER A 1028 18.35 91.80 -35.90
CA SER A 1028 17.96 92.31 -34.57
C SER A 1028 17.56 91.14 -33.67
N LYS A 1029 17.76 91.29 -32.36
CA LYS A 1029 17.26 90.32 -31.37
C LYS A 1029 15.74 90.39 -31.25
N ASP A 1030 15.20 91.60 -31.14
CA ASP A 1030 13.78 91.84 -30.84
C ASP A 1030 12.90 91.94 -32.10
N ASN A 1031 13.47 92.37 -33.23
CA ASN A 1031 12.74 92.53 -34.48
C ASN A 1031 13.12 91.43 -35.48
N ALA A 1032 12.24 90.44 -35.63
CA ALA A 1032 12.46 89.34 -36.56
C ALA A 1032 12.34 89.78 -38.02
N GLU A 1033 13.38 89.51 -38.80
CA GLU A 1033 13.33 89.58 -40.25
C GLU A 1033 12.72 88.29 -40.80
N VAL A 1034 11.89 88.40 -41.85
CA VAL A 1034 11.12 87.25 -42.36
C VAL A 1034 11.70 86.79 -43.70
N ALA A 1035 12.24 85.58 -43.70
CA ALA A 1035 12.73 84.88 -44.88
C ALA A 1035 11.63 83.94 -45.41
N ARG A 1036 11.26 84.08 -46.69
CA ARG A 1036 10.22 83.24 -47.33
C ARG A 1036 10.77 82.39 -48.47
N SER A 1037 10.43 81.10 -48.46
CA SER A 1037 10.46 80.23 -49.64
C SER A 1037 9.04 79.85 -50.05
N THR A 1038 8.76 79.83 -51.34
CA THR A 1038 7.51 79.28 -51.92
C THR A 1038 7.75 77.99 -52.72
N THR A 1039 8.94 77.41 -52.60
CA THR A 1039 9.29 76.17 -53.31
C THR A 1039 8.85 74.97 -52.48
N ALA A 1040 7.97 74.13 -53.02
CA ALA A 1040 7.55 72.90 -52.37
C ALA A 1040 8.74 72.03 -51.95
N LYS A 1041 8.66 71.37 -50.78
CA LYS A 1041 9.71 70.51 -50.20
C LYS A 1041 11.03 71.23 -49.90
N THR A 1042 11.00 72.55 -49.64
CA THR A 1042 12.19 73.28 -49.16
C THR A 1042 12.63 72.72 -47.82
N ALA A 1043 13.90 72.37 -47.68
CA ALA A 1043 14.53 71.99 -46.42
C ALA A 1043 15.81 72.80 -46.23
N VAL A 1044 15.92 73.52 -45.10
CA VAL A 1044 17.13 74.25 -44.74
C VAL A 1044 18.20 73.25 -44.27
N GLN A 1045 19.40 73.35 -44.82
CA GLN A 1045 20.54 72.50 -44.45
C GLN A 1045 21.51 73.24 -43.53
N SER A 1046 21.89 74.46 -43.88
CA SER A 1046 22.90 75.22 -43.16
C SER A 1046 22.71 76.72 -43.35
N VAL A 1047 23.47 77.51 -42.59
CA VAL A 1047 23.54 78.95 -42.74
C VAL A 1047 24.98 79.43 -42.86
N ASN A 1048 25.13 80.58 -43.51
CA ASN A 1048 26.36 81.36 -43.48
C ASN A 1048 26.05 82.67 -42.75
N PHE A 1049 26.90 83.06 -41.80
CA PHE A 1049 26.74 84.31 -41.08
C PHE A 1049 28.07 84.90 -40.67
N THR A 1050 28.10 86.23 -40.54
CA THR A 1050 29.26 86.99 -40.12
C THR A 1050 28.95 87.70 -38.81
N VAL A 1051 29.83 87.54 -37.83
CA VAL A 1051 29.75 88.22 -36.53
C VAL A 1051 30.85 89.26 -36.49
N THR A 1052 30.49 90.52 -36.24
CA THR A 1052 31.46 91.60 -36.03
C THR A 1052 31.53 91.94 -34.55
N ASP A 1053 32.73 91.87 -33.98
CA ASP A 1053 32.95 92.22 -32.58
C ASP A 1053 33.06 93.75 -32.36
N ASP A 1054 33.14 94.16 -31.10
CA ASP A 1054 33.16 95.58 -30.70
C ASP A 1054 34.42 96.33 -31.19
N ASN A 1055 35.45 95.58 -31.60
CA ASN A 1055 36.67 96.13 -32.19
C ASN A 1055 36.60 96.21 -33.72
N GLY A 1056 35.46 95.84 -34.32
CA GLY A 1056 35.24 95.85 -35.77
C GLY A 1056 35.78 94.62 -36.50
N HIS A 1057 36.23 93.57 -35.80
CA HIS A 1057 36.70 92.35 -36.45
C HIS A 1057 35.54 91.45 -36.84
N ALA A 1058 35.44 91.13 -38.13
CA ALA A 1058 34.41 90.27 -38.69
C ALA A 1058 34.90 88.81 -38.81
N THR A 1059 34.19 87.87 -38.21
CA THR A 1059 34.41 86.42 -38.36
C THR A 1059 33.26 85.80 -39.15
N ALA A 1060 33.57 85.19 -40.30
CA ALA A 1060 32.58 84.55 -41.16
C ALA A 1060 32.49 83.04 -40.88
N TYR A 1061 31.30 82.57 -40.52
CA TYR A 1061 30.97 81.17 -40.30
C TYR A 1061 30.23 80.64 -41.53
N THR A 1062 30.77 79.61 -42.17
CA THR A 1062 30.21 79.03 -43.40
C THR A 1062 29.71 77.62 -43.17
N ASN A 1063 28.58 77.27 -43.79
CA ASN A 1063 27.97 75.94 -43.74
C ASN A 1063 27.71 75.45 -42.30
N VAL A 1064 27.32 76.36 -41.41
CA VAL A 1064 26.92 75.98 -40.06
C VAL A 1064 25.57 75.28 -40.14
N ASP A 1065 25.53 74.01 -39.72
CA ASP A 1065 24.33 73.20 -39.75
C ASP A 1065 23.16 73.93 -39.09
N ALA A 1066 22.03 74.00 -39.78
CA ALA A 1066 20.86 74.72 -39.29
C ALA A 1066 20.29 74.08 -38.03
N SER A 1067 20.56 72.79 -37.77
CA SER A 1067 20.18 72.14 -36.52
C SER A 1067 20.86 72.73 -35.28
N ASN A 1068 21.96 73.47 -35.46
CA ASN A 1068 22.69 74.06 -34.33
C ASN A 1068 22.02 75.33 -33.78
N ILE A 1069 21.09 75.91 -34.55
CA ILE A 1069 20.50 77.24 -34.27
C ILE A 1069 18.97 77.24 -34.33
N ALA A 1070 18.35 76.09 -34.55
CA ALA A 1070 16.90 75.91 -34.69
C ALA A 1070 16.50 74.44 -34.51
N ASP A 1071 15.23 74.18 -34.23
CA ASP A 1071 14.68 72.82 -34.29
C ASP A 1071 14.63 72.36 -35.76
N PHE A 1072 15.58 71.51 -36.15
CA PHE A 1072 15.76 71.06 -37.53
C PHE A 1072 14.51 70.44 -38.14
N ALA A 1073 13.70 69.72 -37.35
CA ALA A 1073 12.47 69.09 -37.84
C ALA A 1073 11.41 70.12 -38.29
N SER A 1074 11.51 71.34 -37.77
CA SER A 1074 10.61 72.45 -38.11
C SER A 1074 11.04 73.21 -39.38
N LEU A 1075 12.30 73.11 -39.80
CA LEU A 1075 12.88 73.91 -40.92
C LEU A 1075 12.71 73.29 -42.32
N ALA A 1076 11.72 72.41 -42.48
CA ALA A 1076 11.38 71.79 -43.75
C ALA A 1076 9.89 71.96 -44.07
N LEU A 1077 9.58 72.21 -45.35
CA LEU A 1077 8.24 72.38 -45.91
C LEU A 1077 7.62 71.04 -46.31
#